data_AF-A0A6A6EEB3-F1
#
_entry.id   AF-A0A6A6EEB3-F1
#
_cell.length_a   1.000
_cell.length_b   1.000
_cell.length_c   1.000
_cell.angle_alpha   90.00
_cell.angle_beta   90.00
_cell.angle_gamma   90.00
#
_symmetry.space_group_name_H-M   'P 1'
#
loop_
_entity.id
_entity.type
_entity.pdbx_description
1 polymer ?
#
loop_
_entity_poly.entity_id
_entity_poly.type
_entity_poly.pdbx_seq_one_letter_code
_entity_poly.pdbx_strand_id
1 'polypeptide(L)'
;MIDPSSNHNAAAELYEPHTGTWLFRSPQYDQWLTGSTQFFWVHGIPGAGKTVLLSFVVQTIQKYCQSEEPGITSLIPAFSVIAQLFNTVYLLVDALDETQDQTKLVSTLKRLTDLKFGTVKILATSRREADIDALLCETPHISLSNPLVDEDIRLYIREMLSKDYRFAEWPKSLSREVEAALVGGAKGISVKRFHIDLLRSAKNLDETYERILVSISDRSRPYAQRALQWLSEPVNESRLTPDVLAVAITMPCQDGEPTPREKLLSLTRLHNICACLITVVDLNYLIPRLTPRLAHYTVKEFLFSDRIKNTQACSFFASSRSASLIFANTLVKFLLSFDATLVRGHDSPFSSPATSSDSENEMVGLQGFYGYAIHSWYECAKRVDDQGGDDEIYDLIFKLLDPDRDGFEIFRTRTIISHEDAVLPDWLIDEENWSSAVLAYLCKLGLLGVAKTWLERHPSLAVNQFHLEPGPTFFELYCAFDSKSEGSPLHIAAANGEQDLVRHFILDDRVDYAARSSDYLCPLGIIIISDMPKDIICEFLQMMIKNGADINPCRVSRTPLELAVMDDTGNFSVVKLLVDYGVDVNAIGDADPGDDFIYGGPDDYSTPLESVESRLLVRRRYSKSEEGLERVVELLKSHGATIGEIINELS
;
A
#
# COMPACT_ATOMS: atom_id res chain seq x y z
N MET A 1 36.84 10.22 -6.95
CA MET A 1 35.66 10.65 -7.71
C MET A 1 34.83 11.53 -6.81
N ILE A 2 34.34 12.66 -7.32
CA ILE A 2 33.37 13.50 -6.61
C ILE A 2 32.05 12.72 -6.61
N ASP A 3 31.38 12.63 -5.46
CA ASP A 3 30.07 11.99 -5.36
C ASP A 3 29.03 12.82 -6.15
N PRO A 4 28.54 12.33 -7.29
CA PRO A 4 27.61 13.09 -8.14
C PRO A 4 26.24 13.28 -7.46
N SER A 5 25.91 12.49 -6.43
CA SER A 5 24.63 12.60 -5.72
C SER A 5 24.49 13.93 -4.98
N SER A 6 25.58 14.43 -4.38
CA SER A 6 25.63 15.73 -3.70
C SER A 6 25.24 16.91 -4.63
N ASN A 7 25.74 16.90 -5.87
CA ASN A 7 25.44 17.92 -6.87
C ASN A 7 24.02 17.76 -7.43
N HIS A 8 23.54 16.52 -7.59
CA HIS A 8 22.16 16.23 -7.98
C HIS A 8 21.16 16.74 -6.94
N ASN A 9 21.39 16.44 -5.66
CA ASN A 9 20.52 16.84 -4.55
C ASN A 9 20.45 18.37 -4.42
N ALA A 10 21.60 19.05 -4.43
CA ALA A 10 21.65 20.51 -4.40
C ALA A 10 20.96 21.16 -5.63
N ALA A 11 21.02 20.52 -6.80
CA ALA A 11 20.33 21.00 -7.99
C ALA A 11 18.81 20.70 -7.97
N ALA A 12 18.38 19.64 -7.29
CA ALA A 12 16.97 19.30 -7.11
C ALA A 12 16.26 20.29 -6.17
N GLU A 13 16.94 20.80 -5.14
CA GLU A 13 16.41 21.84 -4.24
C GLU A 13 16.15 23.18 -4.96
N LEU A 14 16.84 23.42 -6.08
CA LEU A 14 16.69 24.63 -6.90
C LEU A 14 15.60 24.47 -7.98
N TYR A 15 14.91 23.33 -8.04
CA TYR A 15 13.83 23.09 -8.99
C TYR A 15 12.54 23.77 -8.55
N GLU A 16 11.97 24.58 -9.43
CA GLU A 16 10.65 25.19 -9.23
C GLU A 16 9.58 24.31 -9.91
N PRO A 17 8.49 23.92 -9.19
CA PRO A 17 7.42 23.12 -9.74
C PRO A 17 6.87 23.65 -11.08
N HIS A 18 6.55 22.73 -11.99
CA HIS A 18 6.03 23.00 -13.35
C HIS A 18 7.01 23.63 -14.35
N THR A 19 8.25 23.94 -13.96
CA THR A 19 9.28 24.44 -14.88
C THR A 19 10.03 23.29 -15.58
N GLY A 20 10.66 23.57 -16.74
CA GLY A 20 11.44 22.58 -17.49
C GLY A 20 10.63 21.51 -18.26
N THR A 21 9.30 21.52 -18.14
CA THR A 21 8.40 20.51 -18.75
C THR A 21 8.41 20.50 -20.28
N TRP A 22 8.88 21.58 -20.92
CA TRP A 22 9.07 21.67 -22.36
C TRP A 22 9.97 20.56 -22.92
N LEU A 23 10.93 20.06 -22.12
CA LEU A 23 11.84 19.00 -22.55
C LEU A 23 11.08 17.67 -22.75
N PHE A 24 10.12 17.36 -21.89
CA PHE A 24 9.30 16.13 -22.00
C PHE A 24 8.19 16.23 -23.04
N ARG A 25 7.90 17.44 -23.52
CA ARG A 25 7.02 17.66 -24.67
C ARG A 25 7.78 17.61 -25.99
N SER A 26 9.11 17.42 -25.94
CA SER A 26 9.95 17.41 -27.13
C SER A 26 10.01 15.99 -27.70
N PRO A 27 9.73 15.80 -29.00
CA PRO A 27 9.82 14.48 -29.65
C PRO A 27 11.22 13.87 -29.54
N GLN A 28 12.27 14.71 -29.44
CA GLN A 28 13.65 14.28 -29.32
C GLN A 28 13.93 13.60 -27.97
N TYR A 29 13.26 14.05 -26.89
CA TYR A 29 13.36 13.39 -25.59
C TYR A 29 12.69 12.02 -25.63
N ASP A 30 11.50 11.91 -26.21
CA ASP A 30 10.77 10.64 -26.31
C ASP A 30 11.52 9.64 -27.19
N GLN A 31 12.07 10.09 -28.32
CA GLN A 31 12.92 9.26 -29.17
C GLN A 31 14.16 8.74 -28.44
N TRP A 32 14.72 9.51 -27.51
CA TRP A 32 15.86 9.08 -26.72
C TRP A 32 15.43 8.13 -25.58
N LEU A 33 14.35 8.45 -24.87
CA LEU A 33 13.84 7.64 -23.75
C LEU A 33 13.38 6.25 -24.22
N THR A 34 12.72 6.18 -25.38
CA THR A 34 12.24 4.92 -25.99
C THR A 34 13.33 4.15 -26.74
N GLY A 35 14.53 4.71 -26.87
CA GLY A 35 15.68 4.06 -27.51
C GLY A 35 15.76 4.19 -29.04
N SER A 36 14.84 4.94 -29.67
CA SER A 36 14.89 5.29 -31.10
C SER A 36 16.16 6.08 -31.48
N THR A 37 16.72 6.84 -30.53
CA THR A 37 18.04 7.46 -30.63
C THR A 37 18.85 7.19 -29.36
N GLN A 38 20.15 6.91 -29.51
CA GLN A 38 21.02 6.56 -28.37
C GLN A 38 21.73 7.77 -27.74
N PHE A 39 21.63 8.94 -28.36
CA PHE A 39 22.37 10.14 -27.96
C PHE A 39 21.48 11.38 -28.01
N PHE A 40 21.32 12.04 -26.87
CA PHE A 40 20.53 13.26 -26.74
C PHE A 40 21.37 14.38 -26.15
N TRP A 41 21.46 15.51 -26.85
CA TRP A 41 22.32 16.63 -26.48
C TRP A 41 21.50 17.88 -26.17
N VAL A 42 21.52 18.30 -24.90
CA VAL A 42 20.92 19.54 -24.42
C VAL A 42 22.02 20.57 -24.19
N HIS A 43 21.96 21.72 -24.87
CA HIS A 43 22.96 22.79 -24.77
C HIS A 43 22.33 24.13 -24.37
N GLY A 44 23.13 25.02 -23.78
CA GLY A 44 22.68 26.35 -23.36
C GLY A 44 23.82 27.18 -22.76
N ILE A 45 23.61 28.50 -22.61
CA ILE A 45 24.59 29.41 -22.02
C ILE A 45 24.87 29.08 -20.53
N PRO A 46 26.02 29.48 -19.96
CA PRO A 46 26.25 29.39 -18.50
C PRO A 46 25.09 30.04 -17.72
N GLY A 47 24.64 29.39 -16.64
CA GLY A 47 23.50 29.86 -15.84
C GLY A 47 22.11 29.53 -16.39
N ALA A 48 21.98 28.95 -17.60
CA ALA A 48 20.67 28.60 -18.19
C ALA A 48 19.93 27.41 -17.52
N GLY A 49 20.30 27.02 -16.29
CA GLY A 49 19.60 25.96 -15.55
C GLY A 49 19.88 24.53 -16.01
N LYS A 50 20.89 24.28 -16.85
CA LYS A 50 21.20 22.91 -17.38
C LYS A 50 21.34 21.84 -16.29
N THR A 51 21.99 22.16 -15.16
CA THR A 51 22.19 21.21 -14.05
C THR A 51 20.89 20.89 -13.32
N VAL A 52 20.03 21.89 -13.12
CA VAL A 52 18.69 21.72 -12.52
C VAL A 52 17.81 20.89 -13.46
N LEU A 53 17.84 21.18 -14.76
CA LEU A 53 17.14 20.42 -15.79
C LEU A 53 17.60 18.94 -15.84
N LEU A 54 18.91 18.69 -15.75
CA LEU A 54 19.45 17.33 -15.73
C LEU A 54 19.02 16.57 -14.46
N SER A 55 18.97 17.24 -13.32
CA SER A 55 18.47 16.66 -12.07
C SER A 55 17.02 16.17 -12.22
N PHE A 56 16.17 16.98 -12.85
CA PHE A 56 14.79 16.62 -13.11
C PHE A 56 14.65 15.46 -14.11
N VAL A 57 15.46 15.43 -15.18
CA VAL A 57 15.50 14.30 -16.12
C VAL A 57 15.90 13.00 -15.42
N VAL A 58 16.86 13.03 -14.50
CA VAL A 58 17.26 11.85 -13.71
C VAL A 58 16.09 11.30 -12.88
N GLN A 59 15.31 12.16 -12.23
CA GLN A 59 14.14 11.75 -11.45
C GLN A 59 13.07 11.09 -12.33
N THR A 60 12.80 11.64 -13.52
CA THR A 60 11.84 11.05 -14.47
C THR A 60 12.30 9.69 -14.99
N ILE A 61 13.59 9.54 -15.31
CA ILE A 61 14.16 8.26 -15.76
C ILE A 61 14.10 7.23 -14.63
N GLN A 62 14.36 7.62 -13.38
CA GLN A 62 14.22 6.71 -12.24
C GLN A 62 12.79 6.17 -12.12
N LYS A 63 11.77 7.02 -12.28
CA LYS A 63 10.36 6.60 -12.33
C LYS A 63 10.08 5.67 -13.52
N TYR A 64 10.62 6.00 -14.69
CA TYR A 64 10.48 5.17 -15.90
C TYR A 64 11.15 3.79 -15.75
N CYS A 65 12.29 3.70 -15.05
CA CYS A 65 12.97 2.43 -14.79
C CYS A 65 12.35 1.61 -13.65
N GLN A 66 11.47 2.19 -12.83
CA GLN A 66 10.77 1.50 -11.73
C GLN A 66 9.57 0.66 -12.21
N SER A 67 9.10 0.83 -13.46
CA SER A 67 7.92 0.10 -13.98
C SER A 67 8.21 -1.34 -14.42
N GLU A 68 9.48 -1.73 -14.60
CA GLU A 68 9.88 -3.11 -14.86
C GLU A 68 11.10 -3.48 -14.02
N GLU A 69 10.90 -4.19 -12.89
CA GLU A 69 12.03 -4.76 -12.16
C GLU A 69 12.67 -5.89 -12.99
N PRO A 70 13.95 -5.77 -13.38
CA PRO A 70 14.60 -6.82 -14.14
C PRO A 70 14.74 -8.07 -13.28
N GLY A 71 14.26 -9.20 -13.80
CA GLY A 71 14.42 -10.50 -13.13
C GLY A 71 15.89 -10.85 -12.86
N ILE A 72 16.13 -11.66 -11.83
CA ILE A 72 17.46 -12.13 -11.39
C ILE A 72 18.29 -12.74 -12.54
N THR A 73 17.63 -13.34 -13.54
CA THR A 73 18.25 -13.89 -14.76
C THR A 73 18.92 -12.84 -15.65
N SER A 74 18.42 -11.60 -15.64
CA SER A 74 18.97 -10.47 -16.40
C SER A 74 20.01 -9.68 -15.59
N LEU A 75 19.85 -9.65 -14.27
CA LEU A 75 20.75 -8.93 -13.36
C LEU A 75 22.13 -9.59 -13.21
N ILE A 76 22.21 -10.93 -13.18
CA ILE A 76 23.50 -11.64 -13.03
C ILE A 76 24.46 -11.34 -14.21
N PRO A 77 24.03 -11.43 -15.49
CA PRO A 77 24.89 -11.05 -16.62
C PRO A 77 25.32 -9.59 -16.58
N ALA A 78 24.41 -8.66 -16.25
CA ALA A 78 24.71 -7.23 -16.15
C ALA A 78 25.76 -6.95 -15.06
N PHE A 79 25.56 -7.52 -13.88
CA PHE A 79 26.54 -7.44 -12.78
C PHE A 79 27.89 -8.04 -13.17
N SER A 80 27.90 -9.16 -13.90
CA SER A 80 29.13 -9.77 -14.39
C SER A 80 29.92 -8.84 -15.33
N VAL A 81 29.26 -8.09 -16.21
CA VAL A 81 29.92 -7.13 -17.10
C VAL A 81 30.50 -5.96 -16.30
N ILE A 82 29.75 -5.45 -15.31
CA ILE A 82 30.20 -4.34 -14.46
C ILE A 82 31.36 -4.76 -13.57
N ALA A 83 31.28 -5.94 -12.95
CA ALA A 83 32.31 -6.46 -12.06
C ALA A 83 33.66 -6.66 -12.76
N GLN A 84 33.68 -6.94 -14.07
CA GLN A 84 34.91 -7.03 -14.89
C GLN A 84 35.63 -5.69 -15.06
N LEU A 85 34.95 -4.56 -14.83
CA LEU A 85 35.58 -3.24 -14.87
C LEU A 85 36.45 -2.97 -13.63
N PHE A 86 36.31 -3.78 -12.57
CA PHE A 86 36.97 -3.58 -11.29
C PHE A 86 37.92 -4.72 -10.96
N ASN A 87 39.08 -4.39 -10.41
CA ASN A 87 40.07 -5.38 -9.99
C ASN A 87 39.61 -6.18 -8.76
N THR A 88 38.79 -5.60 -7.89
CA THR A 88 38.17 -6.28 -6.73
C THR A 88 36.88 -5.55 -6.38
N VAL A 89 35.80 -6.29 -6.11
CA VAL A 89 34.48 -5.80 -5.72
C VAL A 89 34.17 -6.37 -4.34
N TYR A 90 33.81 -5.53 -3.37
CA TYR A 90 33.37 -5.95 -2.05
C TYR A 90 31.85 -5.81 -1.97
N LEU A 91 31.15 -6.90 -1.68
CA LEU A 91 29.71 -6.93 -1.49
C LEU A 91 29.41 -7.16 -0.01
N LEU A 92 28.75 -6.19 0.63
CA LEU A 92 28.34 -6.28 2.04
C LEU A 92 26.83 -6.50 2.07
N VAL A 93 26.40 -7.62 2.63
CA VAL A 93 24.99 -8.00 2.76
C VAL A 93 24.63 -7.98 4.24
N ASP A 94 23.72 -7.10 4.63
CA ASP A 94 23.28 -6.99 6.02
C ASP A 94 21.99 -7.78 6.26
N ALA A 95 21.90 -8.47 7.40
CA ALA A 95 20.74 -9.21 7.89
C ALA A 95 20.06 -10.14 6.87
N LEU A 96 20.79 -11.13 6.36
CA LEU A 96 20.31 -12.08 5.34
C LEU A 96 19.02 -12.82 5.74
N ASP A 97 18.83 -13.05 7.05
CA ASP A 97 17.66 -13.69 7.63
C ASP A 97 16.36 -12.87 7.50
N GLU A 98 16.44 -11.56 7.26
CA GLU A 98 15.26 -10.68 7.12
C GLU A 98 14.65 -10.71 5.70
N THR A 99 15.22 -11.47 4.77
CA THR A 99 14.71 -11.59 3.39
C THR A 99 13.63 -12.67 3.29
N GLN A 100 12.56 -12.40 2.54
CA GLN A 100 11.46 -13.37 2.34
C GLN A 100 11.89 -14.68 1.64
N ASP A 101 12.94 -14.62 0.81
CA ASP A 101 13.34 -15.71 -0.09
C ASP A 101 14.85 -16.06 0.09
N GLN A 102 15.23 -16.40 1.33
CA GLN A 102 16.62 -16.59 1.78
C GLN A 102 17.40 -17.59 0.90
N THR A 103 16.79 -18.73 0.54
CA THR A 103 17.42 -19.78 -0.27
C THR A 103 17.82 -19.26 -1.65
N LYS A 104 16.94 -18.49 -2.29
CA LYS A 104 17.15 -17.93 -3.62
C LYS A 104 18.27 -16.89 -3.60
N LEU A 105 18.30 -16.04 -2.58
CA LEU A 105 19.36 -15.04 -2.41
C LEU A 105 20.72 -15.70 -2.15
N VAL A 106 20.80 -16.63 -1.19
CA VAL A 106 22.05 -17.36 -0.88
C VAL A 106 22.57 -18.12 -2.11
N SER A 107 21.69 -18.81 -2.84
CA SER A 107 22.09 -19.51 -4.07
C SER A 107 22.60 -18.54 -5.15
N THR A 108 22.01 -17.34 -5.24
CA THR A 108 22.47 -16.29 -6.16
C THR A 108 23.84 -15.75 -5.74
N LEU A 109 24.07 -15.49 -4.45
CA LEU A 109 25.36 -15.04 -3.92
C LEU A 109 26.46 -16.09 -4.18
N LYS A 110 26.15 -17.39 -4.00
CA LYS A 110 27.06 -18.49 -4.36
C LYS A 110 27.36 -18.54 -5.86
N ARG A 111 26.34 -18.37 -6.70
CA ARG A 111 26.54 -18.29 -8.17
C ARG A 111 27.47 -17.14 -8.55
N LEU A 112 27.37 -15.99 -7.87
CA LEU A 112 28.28 -14.86 -8.11
C LEU A 112 29.74 -15.18 -7.72
N THR A 113 29.96 -16.04 -6.72
CA THR A 113 31.32 -16.50 -6.37
C THR A 113 31.85 -17.61 -7.28
N ASP A 114 30.97 -18.45 -7.84
CA ASP A 114 31.32 -19.58 -8.73
C ASP A 114 31.63 -19.14 -10.17
N LEU A 115 31.06 -18.01 -10.61
CA LEU A 115 31.35 -17.36 -11.89
C LEU A 115 32.76 -16.74 -11.84
N LYS A 116 33.78 -17.60 -11.93
CA LYS A 116 35.24 -17.31 -11.92
C LYS A 116 35.61 -15.84 -12.07
N PHE A 117 35.72 -15.11 -10.97
CA PHE A 117 36.74 -14.08 -10.77
C PHE A 117 36.89 -13.88 -9.25
N GLY A 118 38.03 -14.25 -8.69
CA GLY A 118 38.43 -13.92 -7.29
C GLY A 118 38.54 -12.41 -7.01
N THR A 119 37.88 -11.59 -7.81
CA THR A 119 37.66 -10.16 -7.64
C THR A 119 36.47 -9.90 -6.73
N VAL A 120 35.43 -10.73 -6.68
CA VAL A 120 34.26 -10.49 -5.80
C VAL A 120 34.49 -11.10 -4.42
N LYS A 121 34.38 -10.27 -3.37
CA LYS A 121 34.50 -10.66 -1.97
C LYS A 121 33.21 -10.31 -1.25
N ILE A 122 32.56 -11.30 -0.65
CA ILE A 122 31.26 -11.13 -0.01
C ILE A 122 31.43 -11.23 1.51
N LEU A 123 30.84 -10.29 2.23
CA LEU A 123 30.61 -10.38 3.67
C LEU A 123 29.10 -10.31 3.88
N ALA A 124 28.55 -11.28 4.60
CA ALA A 124 27.13 -11.32 4.94
C ALA A 124 26.97 -11.42 6.47
N THR A 125 26.00 -10.70 7.03
CA THR A 125 25.57 -10.84 8.43
C THR A 125 24.23 -11.58 8.45
N SER A 126 24.03 -12.47 9.43
CA SER A 126 22.75 -13.18 9.61
C SER A 126 22.64 -13.85 10.97
N ARG A 127 21.42 -14.24 11.34
CA ARG A 127 21.17 -15.25 12.38
C ARG A 127 21.59 -16.64 11.92
N ARG A 128 21.84 -17.50 12.91
CA ARG A 128 22.09 -18.92 12.67
C ARG A 128 20.78 -19.71 12.58
N GLU A 129 20.05 -19.52 11.48
CA GLU A 129 18.85 -20.29 11.14
C GLU A 129 19.23 -21.60 10.42
N ALA A 130 18.38 -22.63 10.52
CA ALA A 130 18.71 -23.97 10.00
C ALA A 130 18.94 -23.96 8.48
N ASP A 131 18.16 -23.20 7.73
CA ASP A 131 18.24 -23.13 6.27
C ASP A 131 19.49 -22.36 5.80
N ILE A 132 19.83 -21.27 6.49
CA ILE A 132 21.06 -20.50 6.23
C ILE A 132 22.29 -21.32 6.64
N ASP A 133 22.27 -21.97 7.81
CA ASP A 133 23.37 -22.81 8.29
C ASP A 133 23.59 -24.00 7.34
N ALA A 134 22.52 -24.64 6.85
CA ALA A 134 22.63 -25.72 5.87
C ALA A 134 23.32 -25.26 4.58
N LEU A 135 23.06 -24.03 4.12
CA LEU A 135 23.65 -23.49 2.91
C LEU A 135 25.06 -22.92 3.13
N LEU A 136 25.36 -22.32 4.27
CA LEU A 136 26.61 -21.58 4.51
C LEU A 136 27.59 -22.28 5.48
N CYS A 137 27.26 -23.45 6.03
CA CYS A 137 28.08 -24.17 7.00
C CYS A 137 29.54 -24.41 6.56
N GLU A 138 29.76 -24.63 5.26
CA GLU A 138 31.09 -24.84 4.68
C GLU A 138 31.87 -23.55 4.41
N THR A 139 31.22 -22.38 4.52
CA THR A 139 31.82 -21.06 4.30
C THR A 139 32.54 -20.58 5.57
N PRO A 140 33.69 -19.88 5.48
CA PRO A 140 34.32 -19.27 6.64
C PRO A 140 33.36 -18.31 7.34
N HIS A 141 33.14 -18.53 8.64
CA HIS A 141 32.19 -17.73 9.43
C HIS A 141 32.77 -17.44 10.82
N ILE A 142 32.31 -16.35 11.42
CA ILE A 142 32.60 -15.96 12.79
C ILE A 142 31.29 -15.70 13.52
N SER A 143 31.15 -16.28 14.72
CA SER A 143 30.00 -15.98 15.58
C SER A 143 30.26 -14.71 16.36
N LEU A 144 29.26 -13.84 16.48
CA LEU A 144 29.30 -12.71 17.42
C LEU A 144 29.29 -13.17 18.90
N SER A 145 28.95 -14.43 19.18
CA SER A 145 29.08 -15.03 20.51
C SER A 145 30.51 -15.55 20.70
N ASN A 146 31.46 -14.65 20.98
CA ASN A 146 32.85 -15.02 21.22
C ASN A 146 33.53 -14.12 22.29
N PRO A 147 34.65 -14.56 22.89
CA PRO A 147 35.31 -13.84 23.99
C PRO A 147 35.79 -12.42 23.65
N LEU A 148 36.07 -12.13 22.37
CA LEU A 148 36.52 -10.80 21.94
C LEU A 148 35.35 -9.81 21.93
N VAL A 149 34.17 -10.26 21.48
CA VAL A 149 32.96 -9.43 21.54
C VAL A 149 32.52 -9.21 22.99
N ASP A 150 32.68 -10.20 23.86
CA ASP A 150 32.43 -10.04 25.29
C ASP A 150 33.33 -8.95 25.91
N GLU A 151 34.58 -8.83 25.45
CA GLU A 151 35.53 -7.80 25.90
C GLU A 151 35.13 -6.40 25.38
N ASP A 152 34.70 -6.30 24.12
CA ASP A 152 34.17 -5.04 23.56
C ASP A 152 32.88 -4.59 24.26
N ILE A 153 31.97 -5.53 24.57
CA ILE A 153 30.75 -5.24 25.34
C ILE A 153 31.13 -4.72 26.74
N ARG A 154 32.13 -5.33 27.41
CA ARG A 154 32.65 -4.82 28.69
C ARG A 154 33.19 -3.41 28.56
N LEU A 155 33.98 -3.13 27.53
CA LEU A 155 34.54 -1.81 27.28
C LEU A 155 33.41 -0.77 27.10
N TYR A 156 32.41 -1.10 26.28
CA TYR A 156 31.25 -0.24 26.06
C TYR A 156 30.48 0.05 27.35
N ILE A 157 30.20 -0.98 28.15
CA ILE A 157 29.50 -0.83 29.44
C ILE A 157 30.30 0.04 30.39
N ARG A 158 31.62 -0.16 30.49
CA ARG A 158 32.48 0.67 31.35
C ARG A 158 32.46 2.14 30.94
N GLU A 159 32.56 2.42 29.64
CA GLU A 159 32.45 3.77 29.07
C GLU A 159 31.07 4.40 29.27
N MET A 160 30.01 3.61 29.18
CA MET A 160 28.65 4.07 29.42
C MET A 160 28.41 4.41 30.90
N LEU A 161 28.87 3.54 31.81
CA LEU A 161 28.79 3.75 33.26
C LEU A 161 29.64 4.93 33.74
N SER A 162 30.76 5.24 33.07
CA SER A 162 31.63 6.36 33.45
C SER A 162 31.11 7.72 32.98
N LYS A 163 30.35 7.75 31.88
CA LYS A 163 29.80 9.00 31.30
C LYS A 163 28.54 9.49 31.97
N ASP A 164 27.74 8.61 32.57
CA ASP A 164 26.51 8.98 33.25
C ASP A 164 26.78 9.29 34.73
N TYR A 165 26.53 10.54 35.12
CA TYR A 165 26.79 11.04 36.48
C TYR A 165 26.06 10.24 37.57
N ARG A 166 24.96 9.55 37.23
CA ARG A 166 24.18 8.72 38.16
C ARG A 166 24.91 7.45 38.59
N PHE A 167 25.83 6.96 37.76
CA PHE A 167 26.59 5.73 38.00
C PHE A 167 28.04 5.99 38.41
N ALA A 168 28.52 7.22 38.27
CA ALA A 168 29.87 7.64 38.65
C ALA A 168 30.16 7.49 40.16
N GLU A 169 29.12 7.56 41.01
CA GLU A 169 29.22 7.38 42.47
C GLU A 169 29.11 5.92 42.93
N TRP A 170 28.92 4.96 42.00
CA TRP A 170 28.74 3.56 42.38
C TRP A 170 30.03 2.94 42.98
N PRO A 171 29.89 2.09 44.01
CA PRO A 171 31.02 1.30 44.50
C PRO A 171 31.61 0.45 43.37
N LYS A 172 32.94 0.43 43.25
CA LYS A 172 33.66 -0.35 42.21
C LYS A 172 33.35 -1.85 42.24
N SER A 173 32.86 -2.38 43.36
CA SER A 173 32.36 -3.76 43.47
C SER A 173 31.05 -3.94 42.72
N LEU A 174 30.12 -2.99 42.87
CA LEU A 174 28.80 -2.99 42.23
C LEU A 174 28.91 -2.81 40.71
N SER A 175 29.77 -1.89 40.25
CA SER A 175 30.00 -1.70 38.80
C SER A 175 30.58 -2.95 38.14
N ARG A 176 31.44 -3.71 38.85
CA ARG A 176 32.00 -4.97 38.36
C ARG A 176 30.97 -6.11 38.32
N GLU A 177 30.09 -6.16 39.31
CA GLU A 177 28.99 -7.13 39.36
C GLU A 177 27.99 -6.89 38.21
N VAL A 178 27.65 -5.63 37.96
CA VAL A 178 26.79 -5.21 36.85
C VAL A 178 27.46 -5.49 35.49
N GLU A 179 28.74 -5.16 35.33
CA GLU A 179 29.49 -5.49 34.12
C GLU A 179 29.47 -7.00 33.84
N ALA A 180 29.71 -7.84 34.85
CA ALA A 180 29.69 -9.29 34.71
C ALA A 180 28.29 -9.82 34.36
N ALA A 181 27.24 -9.29 35.00
CA ALA A 181 25.86 -9.68 34.72
C ALA A 181 25.41 -9.29 33.29
N LEU A 182 25.75 -8.07 32.86
CA LEU A 182 25.43 -7.55 31.53
C LEU A 182 26.13 -8.34 30.43
N VAL A 183 27.40 -8.70 30.61
CA VAL A 183 28.16 -9.49 29.61
C VAL A 183 27.64 -10.93 29.57
N GLY A 184 27.38 -11.53 30.73
CA GLY A 184 26.80 -12.88 30.81
C GLY A 184 25.40 -12.99 30.20
N GLY A 185 24.60 -11.92 30.29
CA GLY A 185 23.27 -11.82 29.69
C GLY A 185 23.28 -11.39 28.21
N ALA A 186 24.28 -10.63 27.77
CA ALA A 186 24.27 -9.99 26.45
C ALA A 186 24.40 -10.98 25.29
N LYS A 187 25.14 -12.10 25.41
CA LYS A 187 25.29 -13.15 24.37
C LYS A 187 25.32 -12.68 22.89
N GLY A 188 25.83 -11.48 22.60
CA GLY A 188 25.84 -10.85 21.26
C GLY A 188 24.83 -9.72 20.97
N ILE A 189 24.10 -9.19 21.97
CA ILE A 189 23.09 -8.13 21.80
C ILE A 189 23.68 -6.74 22.12
N SER A 190 23.33 -5.73 21.32
CA SER A 190 23.72 -4.34 21.56
C SER A 190 22.99 -3.75 22.78
N VAL A 191 23.72 -3.51 23.87
CA VAL A 191 23.20 -3.07 25.19
C VAL A 191 22.83 -1.58 25.23
N LYS A 192 22.45 -0.98 24.08
CA LYS A 192 22.53 0.47 23.87
C LYS A 192 21.62 1.33 24.77
N ARG A 193 20.69 0.76 25.53
CA ARG A 193 19.81 1.55 26.43
C ARG A 193 19.01 0.80 27.50
N PHE A 194 19.51 -0.31 28.04
CA PHE A 194 18.77 -1.03 29.08
C PHE A 194 18.91 -0.36 30.46
N HIS A 195 17.80 -0.24 31.21
CA HIS A 195 17.85 0.10 32.63
C HIS A 195 18.66 -0.97 33.36
N ILE A 196 19.85 -0.59 33.82
CA ILE A 196 20.84 -1.46 34.47
C ILE A 196 20.25 -2.22 35.68
N ASP A 197 19.25 -1.66 36.35
CA ASP A 197 18.57 -2.31 37.47
C ASP A 197 17.78 -3.57 37.08
N LEU A 198 17.33 -3.70 35.83
CA LEU A 198 16.56 -4.87 35.38
C LEU A 198 17.43 -6.09 35.01
N LEU A 199 18.73 -5.88 34.76
CA LEU A 199 19.66 -6.91 34.28
C LEU A 199 20.34 -7.69 35.41
N ARG A 200 20.07 -7.36 36.67
CA ARG A 200 20.72 -8.01 37.84
C ARG A 200 20.39 -9.50 37.99
N SER A 201 19.41 -10.07 37.27
CA SER A 201 19.06 -11.50 37.43
C SER A 201 18.29 -12.17 36.29
N ALA A 202 18.27 -11.64 35.06
CA ALA A 202 17.55 -12.27 33.95
C ALA A 202 18.43 -13.30 33.23
N LYS A 203 17.93 -14.52 33.02
CA LYS A 203 18.66 -15.63 32.36
C LYS A 203 18.53 -15.62 30.84
N ASN A 204 17.47 -15.02 30.30
CA ASN A 204 17.17 -14.93 28.87
C ASN A 204 16.38 -13.64 28.54
N LEU A 205 16.15 -13.39 27.25
CA LEU A 205 15.44 -12.21 26.75
C LEU A 205 13.98 -12.16 27.23
N ASP A 206 13.30 -13.30 27.26
CA ASP A 206 11.90 -13.41 27.68
C ASP A 206 11.70 -12.94 29.15
N GLU A 207 12.57 -13.38 30.08
CA GLU A 207 12.57 -12.89 31.46
C GLU A 207 12.88 -11.38 31.54
N THR A 208 13.69 -10.86 30.61
CA THR A 208 14.01 -9.44 30.54
C THR A 208 12.78 -8.63 30.10
N TYR A 209 12.07 -9.08 29.06
CA TYR A 209 10.84 -8.45 28.61
C TYR A 209 9.73 -8.54 29.67
N GLU A 210 9.52 -9.70 30.29
CA GLU A 210 8.54 -9.87 31.36
C GLU A 210 8.77 -8.84 32.47
N ARG A 211 10.01 -8.68 32.94
CA ARG A 211 10.32 -7.70 34.00
C ARG A 211 10.10 -6.27 33.57
N ILE A 212 10.47 -5.90 32.34
CA ILE A 212 10.21 -4.56 31.81
C ILE A 212 8.70 -4.30 31.87
N LEU A 213 7.90 -5.23 31.33
CA LEU A 213 6.45 -5.09 31.26
C LEU A 213 5.77 -5.07 32.65
N VAL A 214 6.22 -5.92 33.58
CA VAL A 214 5.71 -5.97 34.96
C VAL A 214 6.11 -4.72 35.75
N SER A 215 7.27 -4.13 35.46
CA SER A 215 7.72 -2.89 36.13
C SER A 215 6.91 -1.66 35.74
N ILE A 216 6.10 -1.73 34.67
CA ILE A 216 5.21 -0.66 34.26
C ILE A 216 4.10 -0.49 35.30
N SER A 217 4.00 0.72 35.84
CA SER A 217 3.01 1.06 36.87
C SER A 217 1.59 0.78 36.40
N ASP A 218 0.70 0.38 37.32
CA ASP A 218 -0.71 0.07 37.00
C ASP A 218 -1.42 1.24 36.30
N ARG A 219 -1.04 2.49 36.63
CA ARG A 219 -1.57 3.70 35.98
C ARG A 219 -1.13 3.83 34.53
N SER A 220 0.09 3.40 34.20
CA SER A 220 0.67 3.52 32.85
C SER A 220 0.43 2.29 31.97
N ARG A 221 0.04 1.16 32.58
CA ARG A 221 -0.11 -0.14 31.91
C ARG A 221 -1.06 -0.09 30.70
N PRO A 222 -2.25 0.53 30.74
CA PRO A 222 -3.15 0.58 29.59
C PRO A 222 -2.54 1.32 28.38
N TYR A 223 -1.85 2.45 28.63
CA TYR A 223 -1.19 3.22 27.58
C TYR A 223 0.00 2.45 26.99
N ALA A 224 0.77 1.73 27.82
CA ALA A 224 1.87 0.90 27.37
C ALA A 224 1.40 -0.27 26.50
N GLN A 225 0.33 -0.96 26.91
CA GLN A 225 -0.27 -2.05 26.14
C GLN A 225 -0.68 -1.56 24.76
N ARG A 226 -1.41 -0.44 24.68
CA ARG A 226 -1.83 0.14 23.41
C ARG A 226 -0.65 0.58 22.55
N ALA A 227 0.33 1.27 23.13
CA ALA A 227 1.52 1.70 22.39
C ALA A 227 2.25 0.50 21.75
N LEU A 228 2.46 -0.58 22.52
CA LEU A 228 3.13 -1.78 22.02
C LEU A 228 2.30 -2.51 20.97
N GLN A 229 0.97 -2.56 21.10
CA GLN A 229 0.07 -3.11 20.09
C GLN A 229 0.12 -2.28 18.79
N TRP A 230 0.07 -0.95 18.92
CA TRP A 230 0.14 -0.02 17.78
C TRP A 230 1.47 -0.10 17.01
N LEU A 231 2.56 -0.36 17.72
CA LEU A 231 3.88 -0.49 17.12
C LEU A 231 4.22 -1.89 16.62
N SER A 232 3.42 -2.91 16.99
CA SER A 232 3.66 -4.28 16.55
C SER A 232 3.19 -4.53 15.12
N GLU A 233 2.10 -3.88 14.70
CA GLU A 233 1.51 -4.01 13.35
C GLU A 233 1.00 -2.66 12.84
N PRO A 234 1.89 -1.65 12.70
CA PRO A 234 1.47 -0.32 12.28
C PRO A 234 0.79 -0.35 10.91
N VAL A 235 -0.29 0.41 10.78
CA VAL A 235 -0.91 0.75 9.50
C VAL A 235 -0.29 2.07 9.04
N ASN A 236 0.09 2.17 7.77
CA ASN A 236 0.73 3.38 7.23
C ASN A 236 1.86 3.92 8.12
N GLU A 237 2.90 3.12 8.32
CA GLU A 237 4.01 3.41 9.23
C GLU A 237 4.65 4.79 8.97
N SER A 238 4.73 5.21 7.70
CA SER A 238 5.27 6.52 7.29
C SER A 238 4.45 7.72 7.79
N ARG A 239 3.19 7.52 8.18
CA ARG A 239 2.26 8.54 8.70
C ARG A 239 2.10 8.44 10.22
N LEU A 240 2.58 7.37 10.85
CA LEU A 240 2.52 7.20 12.30
C LEU A 240 3.61 8.05 12.97
N THR A 241 3.28 9.27 13.38
CA THR A 241 4.19 10.12 14.15
C THR A 241 4.04 9.87 15.66
N PRO A 242 4.98 10.32 16.50
CA PRO A 242 4.82 10.20 17.94
C PRO A 242 3.61 10.93 18.50
N ASP A 243 3.23 12.07 17.91
CA ASP A 243 2.04 12.82 18.31
C ASP A 243 0.76 12.07 17.94
N VAL A 244 0.71 11.47 16.74
CA VAL A 244 -0.37 10.57 16.31
C VAL A 244 -0.49 9.39 17.29
N LEU A 245 0.63 8.75 17.66
CA LEU A 245 0.64 7.65 18.61
C LEU A 245 0.17 8.10 20.01
N ALA A 246 0.58 9.28 20.47
CA ALA A 246 0.18 9.82 21.77
C ALA A 246 -1.33 10.06 21.86
N VAL A 247 -1.95 10.55 20.77
CA VAL A 247 -3.42 10.68 20.68
C VAL A 247 -4.05 9.29 20.64
N ALA A 248 -3.56 8.37 19.81
CA ALA A 248 -4.10 7.02 19.66
C ALA A 248 -4.22 6.27 21.00
N ILE A 249 -3.18 6.30 21.83
CA ILE A 249 -3.15 5.55 23.09
C ILE A 249 -3.99 6.18 24.20
N THR A 250 -4.34 7.46 24.10
CA THR A 250 -5.14 8.18 25.10
C THR A 250 -6.64 8.09 24.84
N MET A 251 -7.05 7.78 23.61
CA MET A 251 -8.46 7.62 23.25
C MET A 251 -9.10 6.42 23.98
N PRO A 252 -10.28 6.56 24.61
CA PRO A 252 -10.97 5.44 25.24
C PRO A 252 -11.42 4.40 24.20
N CYS A 253 -11.30 3.12 24.55
CA CYS A 253 -11.66 1.98 23.68
C CYS A 253 -13.10 1.46 23.94
N GLN A 254 -13.71 1.83 25.06
CA GLN A 254 -15.06 1.42 25.48
C GLN A 254 -15.88 2.65 25.90
N ASP A 255 -17.21 2.53 25.83
CA ASP A 255 -18.22 3.57 26.08
C ASP A 255 -17.86 4.49 27.24
N GLY A 256 -17.19 5.56 26.88
CA GLY A 256 -16.77 6.67 27.71
C GLY A 256 -16.50 7.80 26.73
N GLU A 257 -17.06 8.97 26.99
CA GLU A 257 -16.83 10.13 26.13
C GLU A 257 -15.31 10.29 25.93
N PRO A 258 -14.84 10.49 24.67
CA PRO A 258 -13.45 10.83 24.43
C PRO A 258 -13.18 12.12 25.18
N THR A 259 -12.56 12.04 26.36
CA THR A 259 -12.12 13.23 27.07
C THR A 259 -10.78 13.63 26.46
N PRO A 260 -10.69 14.66 25.60
CA PRO A 260 -9.42 15.10 25.00
C PRO A 260 -8.59 15.89 26.03
N ARG A 261 -8.84 15.67 27.33
CA ARG A 261 -8.40 16.53 28.44
C ARG A 261 -7.36 15.89 29.34
N GLU A 262 -6.94 14.65 29.06
CA GLU A 262 -5.69 14.15 29.62
C GLU A 262 -4.55 14.71 28.77
N LYS A 263 -3.92 15.79 29.26
CA LYS A 263 -2.75 16.46 28.68
C LYS A 263 -1.94 15.49 27.81
N LEU A 264 -1.85 15.77 26.51
CA LEU A 264 -1.18 14.89 25.54
C LEU A 264 0.10 14.31 26.15
N LEU A 265 0.22 12.98 26.12
CA LEU A 265 1.43 12.32 26.57
C LEU A 265 2.61 12.85 25.75
N SER A 266 3.50 13.62 26.39
CA SER A 266 4.72 14.03 25.72
C SER A 266 5.55 12.81 25.31
N LEU A 267 6.27 12.92 24.20
CA LEU A 267 7.27 11.97 23.71
C LEU A 267 8.19 11.43 24.81
N THR A 268 8.56 12.28 25.78
CA THR A 268 9.38 11.93 26.94
C THR A 268 8.64 11.00 27.91
N ARG A 269 7.32 11.17 28.09
CA ARG A 269 6.49 10.28 28.90
C ARG A 269 6.27 8.92 28.24
N LEU A 270 6.09 8.89 26.92
CA LEU A 270 5.98 7.65 26.15
C LEU A 270 7.23 6.77 26.27
N HIS A 271 8.42 7.38 26.13
CA HIS A 271 9.70 6.71 26.40
C HIS A 271 9.86 6.28 27.86
N ASN A 272 9.32 7.03 28.82
CA ASN A 272 9.34 6.63 30.23
C ASN A 272 8.37 5.47 30.53
N ILE A 273 7.26 5.36 29.80
CA ILE A 273 6.22 4.34 30.01
C ILE A 273 6.62 2.99 29.42
N CYS A 274 7.14 2.99 28.18
CA CYS A 274 7.54 1.76 27.50
C CYS A 274 9.06 1.47 27.61
N ALA A 275 9.77 2.27 28.42
CA ALA A 275 11.20 2.16 28.67
C ALA A 275 12.03 2.00 27.38
N CYS A 276 12.77 0.90 27.26
CA CYS A 276 13.64 0.58 26.13
C CYS A 276 12.94 -0.28 25.05
N LEU A 277 11.62 -0.49 25.12
CA LEU A 277 10.88 -1.30 24.14
C LEU A 277 10.48 -0.53 22.89
N ILE A 278 10.57 0.81 22.93
CA ILE A 278 10.23 1.70 21.81
C ILE A 278 11.46 2.55 21.48
N THR A 279 11.64 2.83 20.21
CA THR A 279 12.61 3.80 19.68
C THR A 279 11.92 4.76 18.72
N VAL A 280 12.52 5.92 18.48
CA VAL A 280 12.07 6.85 17.45
C VAL A 280 13.20 7.00 16.45
N VAL A 281 12.90 6.75 15.18
CA VAL A 281 13.87 6.77 14.07
C VAL A 281 13.46 7.87 13.10
N ASP A 282 14.44 8.54 12.50
CA ASP A 282 14.20 9.43 11.37
C ASP A 282 14.34 8.62 10.07
N LEU A 283 13.23 8.43 9.36
CA LEU A 283 13.19 7.60 8.15
C LEU A 283 13.42 8.42 6.86
N ASN A 284 13.42 9.76 6.94
CA ASN A 284 13.51 10.62 5.76
C ASN A 284 14.68 11.61 5.86
N TYR A 285 15.69 11.41 5.02
CA TYR A 285 16.83 12.32 4.91
C TYR A 285 16.48 13.70 4.32
N LEU A 286 15.31 13.83 3.67
CA LEU A 286 14.85 15.05 3.00
C LEU A 286 13.93 15.93 3.88
N ILE A 287 13.14 15.33 4.77
CA ILE A 287 12.26 16.00 5.73
C ILE A 287 12.29 15.17 7.01
N PRO A 288 12.80 15.69 8.15
CA PRO A 288 12.88 14.92 9.39
C PRO A 288 11.51 14.40 9.78
N ARG A 289 11.29 13.09 9.68
CA ARG A 289 10.04 12.43 10.07
C ARG A 289 10.35 11.38 11.11
N LEU A 290 10.23 11.82 12.36
CA LEU A 290 10.32 10.95 13.53
C LEU A 290 9.20 9.92 13.46
N THR A 291 9.57 8.66 13.40
CA THR A 291 8.65 7.51 13.34
C THR A 291 8.91 6.64 14.57
N PRO A 292 7.93 6.43 15.46
CA PRO A 292 8.06 5.51 16.58
C PRO A 292 8.00 4.07 16.06
N ARG A 293 8.88 3.22 16.58
CA ARG A 293 8.99 1.79 16.25
C ARG A 293 9.28 0.99 17.51
N LEU A 294 9.02 -0.30 17.48
CA LEU A 294 9.60 -1.20 18.49
C LEU A 294 11.12 -1.11 18.42
N ALA A 295 11.76 -1.05 19.60
CA ALA A 295 13.21 -0.93 19.69
C ALA A 295 13.95 -2.14 19.08
N HIS A 296 13.29 -3.29 19.06
CA HIS A 296 13.77 -4.50 18.41
C HIS A 296 12.59 -5.40 18.05
N TYR A 297 12.65 -6.09 16.90
CA TYR A 297 11.51 -6.90 16.43
C TYR A 297 11.22 -8.11 17.37
N THR A 298 12.19 -8.57 18.17
CA THR A 298 11.97 -9.62 19.19
C THR A 298 10.97 -9.20 20.26
N VAL A 299 10.73 -7.90 20.45
CA VAL A 299 9.66 -7.41 21.32
C VAL A 299 8.30 -7.85 20.76
N LYS A 300 8.07 -7.69 19.45
CA LYS A 300 6.86 -8.19 18.78
C LYS A 300 6.75 -9.70 18.94
N GLU A 301 7.84 -10.42 18.66
CA GLU A 301 7.87 -11.88 18.76
C GLU A 301 7.45 -12.37 20.15
N PHE A 302 7.97 -11.74 21.22
CA PHE A 302 7.60 -12.07 22.59
C PHE A 302 6.12 -11.77 22.89
N LEU A 303 5.64 -10.57 22.52
CA LEU A 303 4.25 -10.13 22.76
C LEU A 303 3.21 -11.00 22.04
N PHE A 304 3.57 -11.56 20.87
CA PHE A 304 2.68 -12.37 20.03
C PHE A 304 2.81 -13.88 20.26
N SER A 305 3.82 -14.30 21.04
CA SER A 305 4.04 -15.71 21.34
C SER A 305 3.12 -16.24 22.45
N ASP A 306 2.91 -17.55 22.49
CA ASP A 306 2.27 -18.20 23.64
C ASP A 306 3.11 -18.12 24.93
N ARG A 307 4.39 -17.73 24.82
CA ARG A 307 5.34 -17.68 25.93
C ARG A 307 4.89 -16.67 26.99
N ILE A 308 4.38 -15.50 26.60
CA ILE A 308 3.90 -14.46 27.51
C ILE A 308 2.60 -14.83 28.24
N LYS A 309 1.76 -15.73 27.68
CA LYS A 309 0.47 -16.10 28.28
C LYS A 309 0.59 -16.71 29.67
N ASN A 310 1.71 -17.40 29.93
CA ASN A 310 1.98 -18.06 31.20
C ASN A 310 2.84 -17.22 32.16
N THR A 311 3.04 -15.94 31.86
CA THR A 311 3.88 -15.01 32.63
C THR A 311 3.06 -14.00 33.44
N GLN A 312 3.69 -13.25 34.34
CA GLN A 312 3.06 -12.11 35.01
C GLN A 312 2.73 -10.96 34.05
N ALA A 313 3.39 -10.93 32.88
CA ALA A 313 3.13 -9.97 31.81
C ALA A 313 2.03 -10.42 30.84
N CYS A 314 1.24 -11.45 31.14
CA CYS A 314 0.20 -12.00 30.24
C CYS A 314 -0.81 -10.96 29.74
N SER A 315 -1.04 -9.87 30.51
CA SER A 315 -1.91 -8.78 30.09
C SER A 315 -1.39 -8.02 28.86
N PHE A 316 -0.10 -8.14 28.53
CA PHE A 316 0.51 -7.55 27.33
C PHE A 316 0.49 -8.49 26.12
N PHE A 317 -0.05 -9.72 26.27
CA PHE A 317 -0.24 -10.61 25.14
C PHE A 317 -1.06 -9.91 24.05
N ALA A 318 -0.55 -9.93 22.83
CA ALA A 318 -1.19 -9.37 21.67
C ALA A 318 -1.33 -10.44 20.58
N SER A 319 -2.39 -10.35 19.80
CA SER A 319 -2.58 -11.09 18.57
C SER A 319 -2.82 -10.11 17.43
N SER A 320 -2.58 -10.53 16.19
CA SER A 320 -2.88 -9.70 15.01
C SER A 320 -4.35 -9.28 14.99
N ARG A 321 -5.26 -10.18 15.41
CA ARG A 321 -6.69 -9.88 15.55
C ARG A 321 -6.98 -8.84 16.63
N SER A 322 -6.50 -9.04 17.85
CA SER A 322 -6.74 -8.06 18.92
C SER A 322 -6.14 -6.68 18.60
N ALA A 323 -4.99 -6.63 17.91
CA ALA A 323 -4.42 -5.38 17.46
C ALA A 323 -5.35 -4.72 16.42
N SER A 324 -5.67 -5.42 15.33
CA SER A 324 -6.53 -4.90 14.26
C SER A 324 -7.88 -4.38 14.77
N LEU A 325 -8.51 -5.08 15.72
CA LEU A 325 -9.74 -4.62 16.38
C LEU A 325 -9.54 -3.30 17.12
N ILE A 326 -8.47 -3.17 17.91
CA ILE A 326 -8.18 -1.95 18.67
C ILE A 326 -7.92 -0.77 17.72
N PHE A 327 -7.14 -0.98 16.66
CA PHE A 327 -6.88 0.05 15.66
C PHE A 327 -8.17 0.52 14.99
N ALA A 328 -8.94 -0.41 14.40
CA ALA A 328 -10.17 -0.08 13.69
C ALA A 328 -11.17 0.63 14.62
N ASN A 329 -11.37 0.11 15.83
CA ASN A 329 -12.27 0.71 16.81
C ASN A 329 -11.83 2.14 17.19
N THR A 330 -10.54 2.35 17.45
CA THR A 330 -10.00 3.68 17.81
C THR A 330 -10.17 4.69 16.67
N LEU A 331 -9.80 4.31 15.44
CA LEU A 331 -9.86 5.20 14.28
C LEU A 331 -11.30 5.53 13.90
N VAL A 332 -12.18 4.53 13.81
CA VAL A 332 -13.58 4.74 13.41
C VAL A 332 -14.33 5.53 14.48
N LYS A 333 -14.18 5.23 15.78
CA LYS A 333 -14.80 6.03 16.86
C LYS A 333 -14.26 7.46 16.88
N PHE A 334 -12.98 7.66 16.62
CA PHE A 334 -12.43 9.01 16.50
C PHE A 334 -13.08 9.78 15.35
N LEU A 335 -13.14 9.20 14.14
CA LEU A 335 -13.78 9.84 12.98
C LEU A 335 -15.28 10.11 13.19
N LEU A 336 -15.96 9.26 13.96
CA LEU A 336 -17.37 9.46 14.33
C LEU A 336 -17.58 10.62 15.30
N SER A 337 -16.65 10.83 16.23
CA SER A 337 -16.75 11.83 17.30
C SER A 337 -16.05 13.17 17.01
N PHE A 338 -15.12 13.19 16.05
CA PHE A 338 -14.29 14.35 15.78
C PHE A 338 -15.02 15.41 14.95
N ASP A 339 -15.09 16.63 15.47
CA ASP A 339 -15.62 17.77 14.75
C ASP A 339 -14.62 18.24 13.69
N ALA A 340 -14.88 17.83 12.45
CA ALA A 340 -14.02 18.14 11.31
C ALA A 340 -13.93 19.66 11.01
N THR A 341 -14.85 20.49 11.49
CA THR A 341 -14.77 21.96 11.32
C THR A 341 -13.60 22.59 12.09
N LEU A 342 -13.03 21.87 13.08
CA LEU A 342 -11.90 22.33 13.88
C LEU A 342 -10.56 22.32 13.13
N VAL A 343 -10.47 21.62 12.00
CA VAL A 343 -9.27 21.65 11.16
C VAL A 343 -9.36 22.86 10.22
N ARG A 344 -8.48 23.85 10.40
CA ARG A 344 -8.44 25.08 9.60
C ARG A 344 -7.48 24.95 8.42
N GLY A 345 -7.94 25.27 7.21
CA GLY A 345 -7.09 25.52 6.02
C GLY A 345 -6.70 24.29 5.18
N HIS A 346 -6.27 24.54 3.94
CA HIS A 346 -5.58 23.59 3.04
C HIS A 346 -4.14 23.27 3.47
N ASP A 347 -3.73 23.75 4.65
CA ASP A 347 -2.37 23.59 5.13
C ASP A 347 -2.16 22.15 5.57
N SER A 348 -1.44 21.43 4.70
CA SER A 348 -0.57 20.32 5.03
C SER A 348 -0.31 20.21 6.55
N PRO A 349 -0.64 19.06 7.19
CA PRO A 349 -0.33 18.80 8.60
C PRO A 349 1.19 18.78 8.89
N PHE A 350 2.03 19.19 7.94
CA PHE A 350 3.49 19.19 7.98
C PHE A 350 4.12 20.59 8.15
N SER A 351 3.33 21.64 8.42
CA SER A 351 3.89 22.95 8.77
C SER A 351 4.28 22.99 10.26
N SER A 352 5.57 23.21 10.53
CA SER A 352 6.11 23.29 11.89
C SER A 352 5.64 24.57 12.59
N PRO A 353 5.16 24.55 13.84
CA PRO A 353 4.82 25.78 14.55
C PRO A 353 6.10 26.46 15.02
N ALA A 354 6.33 27.68 14.53
CA ALA A 354 7.15 28.66 15.22
C ALA A 354 6.39 29.14 16.47
N THR A 355 6.82 28.66 17.64
CA THR A 355 6.55 29.21 18.99
C THR A 355 5.09 29.28 19.51
N SER A 356 4.87 28.55 20.63
CA SER A 356 4.14 28.91 21.87
C SER A 356 2.61 28.71 22.04
N SER A 357 2.20 27.54 22.56
CA SER A 357 1.46 27.34 23.84
C SER A 357 1.06 25.85 23.97
N ASP A 358 0.81 25.34 25.19
CA ASP A 358 0.39 23.94 25.39
C ASP A 358 -0.91 23.61 24.63
N SER A 359 -1.83 24.57 24.48
CA SER A 359 -3.08 24.42 23.72
C SER A 359 -2.89 24.29 22.21
N GLU A 360 -1.84 24.90 21.65
CA GLU A 360 -1.55 24.78 20.20
C GLU A 360 -0.97 23.41 19.86
N ASN A 361 -0.10 22.86 20.72
CA ASN A 361 0.45 21.52 20.52
C ASN A 361 -0.62 20.43 20.60
N GLU A 362 -1.64 20.60 21.45
CA GLU A 362 -2.77 19.65 21.53
C GLU A 362 -3.60 19.64 20.25
N MET A 363 -3.84 20.83 19.67
CA MET A 363 -4.58 20.95 18.41
C MET A 363 -3.81 20.33 17.23
N VAL A 364 -2.48 20.52 17.19
CA VAL A 364 -1.60 19.94 16.16
C VAL A 364 -1.61 18.40 16.22
N GLY A 365 -1.54 17.82 17.42
CA GLY A 365 -1.61 16.36 17.60
C GLY A 365 -2.95 15.78 17.13
N LEU A 366 -4.07 16.43 17.48
CA LEU A 366 -5.42 16.02 17.05
C LEU A 366 -5.61 16.14 15.53
N GLN A 367 -5.10 17.21 14.91
CA GLN A 367 -5.13 17.37 13.46
C GLN A 367 -4.27 16.32 12.75
N GLY A 368 -3.07 16.03 13.28
CA GLY A 368 -2.21 14.95 12.78
C GLY A 368 -2.89 13.58 12.89
N PHE A 369 -3.54 13.30 14.02
CA PHE A 369 -4.29 12.05 14.22
C PHE A 369 -5.50 11.95 13.30
N TYR A 370 -6.21 13.05 13.04
CA TYR A 370 -7.30 13.10 12.06
C TYR A 370 -6.83 12.78 10.64
N GLY A 371 -5.71 13.38 10.20
CA GLY A 371 -5.10 13.05 8.92
C GLY A 371 -4.69 11.59 8.84
N TYR A 372 -4.07 11.04 9.89
CA TYR A 372 -3.76 9.62 9.97
C TYR A 372 -5.01 8.73 9.89
N ALA A 373 -6.06 9.09 10.62
CA ALA A 373 -7.30 8.32 10.71
C ALA A 373 -8.02 8.25 9.35
N ILE A 374 -8.16 9.37 8.65
CA ILE A 374 -8.78 9.43 7.31
C ILE A 374 -8.12 8.47 6.32
N HIS A 375 -6.79 8.39 6.34
CA HIS A 375 -6.04 7.58 5.38
C HIS A 375 -5.79 6.13 5.82
N SER A 376 -6.09 5.77 7.07
CA SER A 376 -5.69 4.45 7.61
C SER A 376 -6.84 3.61 8.15
N TRP A 377 -8.03 4.19 8.35
CA TRP A 377 -9.16 3.46 8.96
C TRP A 377 -9.63 2.28 8.11
N TYR A 378 -9.67 2.44 6.78
CA TYR A 378 -10.21 1.42 5.87
C TYR A 378 -9.27 0.20 5.75
N GLU A 379 -7.95 0.41 5.76
CA GLU A 379 -6.98 -0.69 5.83
C GLU A 379 -7.12 -1.48 7.14
N CYS A 380 -7.36 -0.79 8.25
CA CYS A 380 -7.63 -1.44 9.53
C CYS A 380 -8.94 -2.24 9.48
N ALA A 381 -9.99 -1.66 8.90
CA ALA A 381 -11.28 -2.31 8.71
C ALA A 381 -11.14 -3.57 7.85
N LYS A 382 -10.38 -3.51 6.75
CA LYS A 382 -10.10 -4.64 5.86
C LYS A 382 -9.38 -5.77 6.59
N ARG A 383 -8.35 -5.47 7.41
CA ARG A 383 -7.70 -6.49 8.25
C ARG A 383 -8.66 -7.17 9.22
N VAL A 384 -9.57 -6.42 9.84
CA VAL A 384 -10.60 -6.99 10.74
C VAL A 384 -11.55 -7.89 9.96
N ASP A 385 -11.96 -7.44 8.77
CA ASP A 385 -12.86 -8.16 7.87
C ASP A 385 -12.26 -9.50 7.42
N ASP A 386 -11.02 -9.48 6.93
CA ASP A 386 -10.25 -10.65 6.50
C ASP A 386 -10.01 -11.66 7.65
N GLN A 387 -9.99 -11.18 8.89
CA GLN A 387 -9.75 -12.00 10.08
C GLN A 387 -11.03 -12.56 10.69
N GLY A 388 -12.18 -12.46 10.01
CA GLY A 388 -13.46 -13.03 10.42
C GLY A 388 -14.46 -12.01 10.99
N GLY A 389 -14.21 -10.72 10.84
CA GLY A 389 -15.17 -9.66 11.16
C GLY A 389 -15.40 -9.38 12.63
N ASP A 390 -16.12 -8.31 12.93
CA ASP A 390 -16.61 -7.95 14.27
C ASP A 390 -17.86 -7.07 14.15
N ASP A 391 -18.98 -7.50 14.74
CA ASP A 391 -20.27 -6.82 14.59
C ASP A 391 -20.28 -5.39 15.13
N GLU A 392 -19.55 -5.12 16.24
CA GLU A 392 -19.47 -3.76 16.80
C GLU A 392 -18.73 -2.83 15.84
N ILE A 393 -17.64 -3.30 15.23
CA ILE A 393 -16.88 -2.52 14.25
C ILE A 393 -17.70 -2.32 12.97
N TYR A 394 -18.43 -3.34 12.51
CA TYR A 394 -19.31 -3.21 11.35
C TYR A 394 -20.38 -2.13 11.59
N ASP A 395 -21.00 -2.10 12.76
CA ASP A 395 -21.96 -1.06 13.15
C ASP A 395 -21.36 0.35 13.14
N LEU A 396 -20.10 0.47 13.57
CA LEU A 396 -19.38 1.74 13.54
C LEU A 396 -19.03 2.16 12.10
N ILE A 397 -18.66 1.22 11.23
CA ILE A 397 -18.38 1.49 9.81
C ILE A 397 -19.67 1.92 9.09
N PHE A 398 -20.80 1.27 9.37
CA PHE A 398 -22.09 1.67 8.82
C PHE A 398 -22.43 3.12 9.18
N LYS A 399 -22.27 3.50 10.45
CA LYS A 399 -22.46 4.89 10.89
C LYS A 399 -21.46 5.85 10.26
N LEU A 400 -20.22 5.42 10.03
CA LEU A 400 -19.18 6.26 9.44
C LEU A 400 -19.47 6.57 7.97
N LEU A 401 -20.01 5.58 7.23
CA LEU A 401 -20.32 5.66 5.81
C LEU A 401 -21.74 6.12 5.50
N ASP A 402 -22.57 6.35 6.53
CA ASP A 402 -23.95 6.82 6.38
C ASP A 402 -23.98 8.25 5.83
N PRO A 403 -24.51 8.47 4.61
CA PRO A 403 -24.57 9.80 4.01
C PRO A 403 -25.50 10.78 4.74
N ASP A 404 -26.45 10.30 5.56
CA ASP A 404 -27.32 11.16 6.40
C ASP A 404 -26.60 11.70 7.64
N ARG A 405 -25.44 11.13 7.99
CA ARG A 405 -24.75 11.50 9.22
C ARG A 405 -24.24 12.94 9.14
N ASP A 406 -24.50 13.70 10.20
CA ASP A 406 -23.85 14.99 10.46
C ASP A 406 -22.32 14.90 10.30
N GLY A 407 -21.79 15.69 9.35
CA GLY A 407 -20.36 15.76 9.06
C GLY A 407 -19.83 14.71 8.06
N PHE A 408 -20.69 13.84 7.51
CA PHE A 408 -20.30 12.90 6.45
C PHE A 408 -19.69 13.61 5.24
N GLU A 409 -20.31 14.71 4.78
CA GLU A 409 -19.79 15.51 3.67
C GLU A 409 -18.38 16.02 3.92
N ILE A 410 -18.10 16.53 5.13
CA ILE A 410 -16.75 17.02 5.47
C ILE A 410 -15.75 15.86 5.52
N PHE A 411 -16.15 14.72 6.07
CA PHE A 411 -15.35 13.50 6.08
C PHE A 411 -15.02 13.05 4.65
N ARG A 412 -16.03 12.97 3.77
CA ARG A 412 -15.91 12.60 2.37
C ARG A 412 -15.02 13.56 1.59
N THR A 413 -15.33 14.87 1.57
CA THR A 413 -14.53 15.87 0.83
C THR A 413 -13.06 15.85 1.25
N ARG A 414 -12.75 15.57 2.52
CA ARG A 414 -11.37 15.50 3.00
C ARG A 414 -10.63 14.22 2.66
N THR A 415 -11.34 13.12 2.40
CA THR A 415 -10.71 11.95 1.78
C THR A 415 -10.28 12.24 0.34
N ILE A 416 -10.95 13.16 -0.37
CA ILE A 416 -10.70 13.48 -1.79
C ILE A 416 -9.50 14.43 -2.00
N ILE A 417 -9.29 15.39 -1.09
CA ILE A 417 -8.29 16.48 -1.28
C ILE A 417 -6.82 16.01 -1.19
N SER A 418 -6.53 14.77 -0.79
CA SER A 418 -5.18 14.19 -0.91
C SER A 418 -4.97 13.60 -2.31
N HIS A 419 -4.36 14.37 -3.19
CA HIS A 419 -4.30 14.17 -4.65
C HIS A 419 -3.68 12.84 -5.15
N GLU A 420 -3.24 11.94 -4.27
CA GLU A 420 -2.67 10.62 -4.61
C GLU A 420 -3.38 9.44 -3.93
N ASP A 421 -4.27 9.68 -2.94
CA ASP A 421 -4.83 8.65 -2.03
C ASP A 421 -6.33 8.85 -1.75
N ALA A 422 -7.14 9.26 -2.75
CA ALA A 422 -8.57 9.50 -2.53
C ALA A 422 -9.32 8.21 -2.14
N VAL A 423 -9.61 8.05 -0.85
CA VAL A 423 -10.20 6.83 -0.28
C VAL A 423 -11.68 6.66 -0.66
N LEU A 424 -12.45 7.76 -0.68
CA LEU A 424 -13.87 7.73 -1.02
C LEU A 424 -14.15 8.62 -2.24
N PRO A 425 -14.88 8.11 -3.25
CA PRO A 425 -15.32 8.90 -4.40
C PRO A 425 -16.36 9.96 -4.02
N ASP A 426 -16.34 11.07 -4.75
CA ASP A 426 -17.36 12.11 -4.70
C ASP A 426 -18.57 11.65 -5.52
N TRP A 427 -19.55 10.98 -4.91
CA TRP A 427 -20.76 10.55 -5.60
C TRP A 427 -21.93 11.50 -5.33
N LEU A 428 -22.78 11.73 -6.33
CA LEU A 428 -24.09 12.35 -6.11
C LEU A 428 -25.00 11.34 -5.42
N ILE A 429 -25.40 11.65 -4.19
CA ILE A 429 -26.24 10.78 -3.36
C ILE A 429 -27.54 11.51 -3.06
N ASP A 430 -28.67 10.93 -3.45
CA ASP A 430 -30.02 11.39 -3.09
C ASP A 430 -30.47 10.77 -1.75
N GLU A 431 -31.36 11.44 -1.01
CA GLU A 431 -31.88 11.00 0.29
C GLU A 431 -32.54 9.62 0.22
N GLU A 432 -33.19 9.29 -0.90
CA GLU A 432 -33.81 7.98 -1.12
C GLU A 432 -32.77 6.84 -1.30
N ASN A 433 -31.48 7.17 -1.47
CA ASN A 433 -30.43 6.26 -1.95
C ASN A 433 -29.29 6.00 -0.97
N TRP A 434 -29.38 6.50 0.28
CA TRP A 434 -28.31 6.36 1.28
C TRP A 434 -27.84 4.92 1.48
N SER A 435 -28.78 3.97 1.54
CA SER A 435 -28.44 2.56 1.79
C SER A 435 -27.67 1.90 0.65
N SER A 436 -27.90 2.33 -0.59
CA SER A 436 -27.14 1.87 -1.76
C SER A 436 -25.77 2.53 -1.84
N ALA A 437 -25.65 3.79 -1.41
CA ALA A 437 -24.37 4.49 -1.33
C ALA A 437 -23.43 3.85 -0.30
N VAL A 438 -23.93 3.48 0.89
CA VAL A 438 -23.14 2.73 1.88
C VAL A 438 -22.57 1.46 1.27
N LEU A 439 -23.42 0.65 0.62
CA LEU A 439 -22.99 -0.60 -0.02
C LEU A 439 -21.95 -0.35 -1.11
N ALA A 440 -22.11 0.69 -1.92
CA ALA A 440 -21.16 1.08 -2.95
C ALA A 440 -19.80 1.48 -2.37
N TYR A 441 -19.76 2.22 -1.25
CA TYR A 441 -18.52 2.55 -0.56
C TYR A 441 -17.84 1.28 -0.02
N LEU A 442 -18.61 0.33 0.54
CA LEU A 442 -18.07 -0.95 0.97
C LEU A 442 -17.46 -1.74 -0.19
N CYS A 443 -18.07 -1.72 -1.37
CA CYS A 443 -17.51 -2.30 -2.58
C CYS A 443 -16.22 -1.60 -3.03
N LYS A 444 -16.18 -0.28 -2.98
CA LYS A 444 -14.99 0.50 -3.33
C LYS A 444 -13.81 0.21 -2.42
N LEU A 445 -14.08 -0.06 -1.14
CA LEU A 445 -13.07 -0.36 -0.13
C LEU A 445 -12.71 -1.86 -0.04
N GLY A 446 -13.44 -2.75 -0.73
CA GLY A 446 -13.21 -4.19 -0.68
C GLY A 446 -13.52 -4.83 0.68
N LEU A 447 -14.57 -4.36 1.35
CA LEU A 447 -14.98 -4.85 2.69
C LEU A 447 -16.09 -5.92 2.57
N LEU A 448 -15.70 -7.13 2.19
CA LEU A 448 -16.60 -8.26 1.90
C LEU A 448 -17.53 -8.64 3.06
N GLY A 449 -17.00 -8.86 4.27
CA GLY A 449 -17.78 -9.29 5.43
C GLY A 449 -18.70 -8.18 5.93
N VAL A 450 -18.23 -6.94 5.90
CA VAL A 450 -19.04 -5.74 6.18
C VAL A 450 -20.22 -5.63 5.19
N ALA A 451 -19.95 -5.77 3.89
CA ALA A 451 -20.97 -5.71 2.84
C ALA A 451 -22.00 -6.84 2.94
N LYS A 452 -21.57 -8.08 3.23
CA LYS A 452 -22.48 -9.21 3.48
C LYS A 452 -23.41 -8.92 4.65
N THR A 453 -22.85 -8.46 5.77
CA THR A 453 -23.63 -8.11 6.96
C THR A 453 -24.62 -6.97 6.67
N TRP A 454 -24.23 -5.98 5.86
CA TRP A 454 -25.11 -4.91 5.41
C TRP A 454 -26.31 -5.43 4.62
N LEU A 455 -26.06 -6.31 3.64
CA LEU A 455 -27.08 -6.92 2.78
C LEU A 455 -28.05 -7.82 3.56
N GLU A 456 -27.54 -8.58 4.53
CA GLU A 456 -28.35 -9.42 5.43
C GLU A 456 -29.32 -8.59 6.27
N ARG A 457 -28.87 -7.42 6.74
CA ARG A 457 -29.68 -6.50 7.56
C ARG A 457 -30.65 -5.64 6.74
N HIS A 458 -30.42 -5.51 5.44
CA HIS A 458 -31.28 -4.75 4.52
C HIS A 458 -31.81 -5.66 3.40
N PRO A 459 -32.72 -6.62 3.71
CA PRO A 459 -33.23 -7.58 2.72
C PRO A 459 -34.00 -6.92 1.58
N SER A 460 -34.63 -5.76 1.81
CA SER A 460 -35.35 -4.98 0.81
C SER A 460 -34.47 -4.07 -0.03
N LEU A 461 -33.17 -3.96 0.28
CA LEU A 461 -32.25 -3.13 -0.50
C LEU A 461 -32.09 -3.75 -1.88
N ALA A 462 -32.52 -3.03 -2.90
CA ALA A 462 -32.16 -3.38 -4.26
C ALA A 462 -30.68 -3.08 -4.46
N VAL A 463 -29.91 -4.16 -4.63
CA VAL A 463 -28.44 -4.17 -4.64
C VAL A 463 -27.85 -3.25 -5.72
N ASN A 464 -28.65 -2.88 -6.71
CA ASN A 464 -28.21 -2.16 -7.90
C ASN A 464 -29.27 -1.30 -8.59
N GLN A 465 -30.37 -0.94 -7.91
CA GLN A 465 -31.41 -0.11 -8.54
C GLN A 465 -30.95 1.31 -8.89
N PHE A 466 -29.79 1.75 -8.38
CA PHE A 466 -29.38 3.14 -8.45
C PHE A 466 -27.98 3.32 -9.01
N HIS A 467 -27.89 4.35 -9.81
CA HIS A 467 -26.71 4.76 -10.57
C HIS A 467 -26.01 5.85 -9.77
N LEU A 468 -24.83 5.54 -9.25
CA LEU A 468 -23.99 6.53 -8.58
C LEU A 468 -23.21 7.29 -9.65
N GLU A 469 -23.53 8.58 -9.77
CA GLU A 469 -22.88 9.50 -10.69
C GLU A 469 -21.81 10.33 -9.96
N PRO A 470 -20.75 10.80 -10.65
CA PRO A 470 -19.73 11.65 -10.06
C PRO A 470 -20.28 13.01 -9.64
N GLY A 471 -19.85 13.48 -8.48
CA GLY A 471 -20.08 14.82 -7.97
C GLY A 471 -19.28 15.90 -8.69
N PRO A 472 -19.63 17.18 -8.48
CA PRO A 472 -19.03 18.32 -9.20
C PRO A 472 -17.52 18.47 -8.96
N THR A 473 -17.00 17.99 -7.83
CA THR A 473 -15.56 18.08 -7.51
C THR A 473 -14.71 17.18 -8.40
N PHE A 474 -15.30 16.17 -9.03
CA PHE A 474 -14.65 15.29 -10.01
C PHE A 474 -14.15 16.08 -11.23
N PHE A 475 -14.94 17.03 -11.74
CA PHE A 475 -14.63 17.80 -12.94
C PHE A 475 -13.52 18.85 -12.78
N GLU A 476 -13.26 19.33 -11.56
CA GLU A 476 -12.26 20.37 -11.30
C GLU A 476 -10.84 19.82 -11.07
N LEU A 477 -10.69 18.55 -10.69
CA LEU A 477 -9.42 17.95 -10.26
C LEU A 477 -8.94 16.77 -11.12
N TYR A 478 -9.82 16.09 -11.87
CA TYR A 478 -9.45 14.92 -12.68
C TYR A 478 -9.41 15.24 -14.18
N CYS A 479 -8.21 15.18 -14.77
CA CYS A 479 -8.03 15.11 -16.24
C CYS A 479 -7.93 13.65 -16.75
N ALA A 480 -8.30 12.67 -15.94
CA ALA A 480 -8.39 11.27 -16.35
C ALA A 480 -9.73 10.71 -15.86
N PHE A 481 -10.65 10.43 -16.79
CA PHE A 481 -11.90 9.75 -16.53
C PHE A 481 -11.59 8.37 -15.92
N ASP A 482 -11.83 8.19 -14.62
CA ASP A 482 -11.84 6.86 -14.01
C ASP A 482 -13.25 6.27 -14.12
N SER A 483 -13.56 5.68 -15.28
CA SER A 483 -14.81 4.94 -15.55
C SER A 483 -15.05 3.78 -14.58
N LYS A 484 -14.09 3.48 -13.70
CA LYS A 484 -14.17 2.47 -12.63
C LYS A 484 -14.93 2.93 -11.38
N SER A 485 -15.46 4.14 -11.37
CA SER A 485 -16.08 4.74 -10.17
C SER A 485 -17.60 4.92 -10.25
N GLU A 486 -18.27 4.44 -11.30
CA GLU A 486 -19.67 4.80 -11.57
C GLU A 486 -20.59 3.59 -11.76
N GLY A 487 -21.88 3.78 -11.49
CA GLY A 487 -22.91 2.76 -11.64
C GLY A 487 -23.27 2.04 -10.35
N SER A 488 -23.77 0.81 -10.47
CA SER A 488 -24.26 0.05 -9.32
C SER A 488 -23.13 -0.55 -8.46
N PRO A 489 -23.40 -0.97 -7.20
CA PRO A 489 -22.43 -1.68 -6.36
C PRO A 489 -21.73 -2.87 -7.01
N LEU A 490 -22.40 -3.58 -7.93
CA LEU A 490 -21.79 -4.65 -8.72
C LEU A 490 -20.79 -4.11 -9.76
N HIS A 491 -21.09 -2.97 -10.41
CA HIS A 491 -20.14 -2.31 -11.30
C HIS A 491 -18.89 -1.90 -10.54
N ILE A 492 -19.06 -1.28 -9.37
CA ILE A 492 -17.96 -0.82 -8.52
C ILE A 492 -17.12 -2.02 -8.03
N ALA A 493 -17.74 -3.10 -7.56
CA ALA A 493 -17.02 -4.30 -7.15
C ALA A 493 -16.22 -4.92 -8.31
N ALA A 494 -16.84 -5.04 -9.49
CA ALA A 494 -16.17 -5.55 -10.69
C ALA A 494 -15.00 -4.67 -11.13
N ALA A 495 -15.18 -3.34 -11.12
CA ALA A 495 -14.17 -2.39 -11.56
C ALA A 495 -12.95 -2.33 -10.62
N ASN A 496 -13.14 -2.59 -9.32
CA ASN A 496 -12.04 -2.72 -8.35
C ASN A 496 -11.46 -4.15 -8.29
N GLY A 497 -11.98 -5.10 -9.08
CA GLY A 497 -11.48 -6.48 -9.11
C GLY A 497 -11.80 -7.31 -7.87
N GLU A 498 -12.82 -6.92 -7.11
CA GLU A 498 -13.22 -7.57 -5.85
C GLU A 498 -14.02 -8.86 -6.12
N GLN A 499 -13.30 -9.94 -6.46
CA GLN A 499 -13.86 -11.21 -6.95
C GLN A 499 -14.90 -11.82 -5.99
N ASP A 500 -14.64 -11.80 -4.68
CA ASP A 500 -15.54 -12.42 -3.71
C ASP A 500 -16.84 -11.63 -3.53
N LEU A 501 -16.78 -10.30 -3.64
CA LEU A 501 -17.97 -9.44 -3.65
C LEU A 501 -18.78 -9.66 -4.92
N VAL A 502 -18.12 -9.68 -6.09
CA VAL A 502 -18.77 -9.98 -7.37
C VAL A 502 -19.46 -11.35 -7.32
N ARG A 503 -18.76 -12.39 -6.86
CA ARG A 503 -19.33 -13.74 -6.70
C ARG A 503 -20.54 -13.72 -5.77
N HIS A 504 -20.46 -13.00 -4.65
CA HIS A 504 -21.57 -12.89 -3.70
C HIS A 504 -22.79 -12.21 -4.34
N PHE A 505 -22.59 -11.11 -5.04
CA PHE A 505 -23.66 -10.42 -5.76
C PHE A 505 -24.30 -11.28 -6.83
N ILE A 506 -23.51 -12.00 -7.64
CA ILE A 506 -24.07 -12.86 -8.69
C ILE A 506 -25.01 -13.93 -8.09
N LEU A 507 -24.73 -14.41 -6.88
CA LEU A 507 -25.54 -15.39 -6.16
C LEU A 507 -26.75 -14.77 -5.42
N ASP A 508 -26.88 -13.45 -5.43
CA ASP A 508 -27.99 -12.74 -4.80
C ASP A 508 -29.12 -12.52 -5.82
N ASP A 509 -30.29 -13.11 -5.56
CA ASP A 509 -31.46 -13.05 -6.44
C ASP A 509 -32.00 -11.62 -6.66
N ARG A 510 -31.51 -10.62 -5.91
CA ARG A 510 -31.90 -9.22 -6.01
C ARG A 510 -31.12 -8.43 -7.06
N VAL A 511 -30.12 -9.02 -7.72
CA VAL A 511 -29.28 -8.34 -8.71
C VAL A 511 -30.03 -8.13 -10.03
N ASP A 512 -30.27 -6.86 -10.37
CA ASP A 512 -30.63 -6.41 -11.72
C ASP A 512 -29.45 -6.41 -12.72
N TYR A 513 -29.36 -7.44 -13.56
CA TYR A 513 -28.36 -7.48 -14.63
C TYR A 513 -28.58 -6.47 -15.77
N ALA A 514 -29.71 -5.74 -15.78
CA ALA A 514 -30.00 -4.69 -16.75
C ALA A 514 -29.62 -3.28 -16.28
N ALA A 515 -29.09 -3.14 -15.05
CA ALA A 515 -28.54 -1.89 -14.54
C ALA A 515 -27.45 -1.35 -15.48
N ARG A 516 -27.30 -0.02 -15.56
CA ARG A 516 -26.31 0.63 -16.43
C ARG A 516 -25.35 1.49 -15.63
N SER A 517 -24.07 1.51 -16.02
CA SER A 517 -23.13 2.56 -15.63
C SER A 517 -23.34 3.82 -16.48
N SER A 518 -22.58 4.89 -16.21
CA SER A 518 -22.64 6.17 -16.95
C SER A 518 -22.19 6.02 -18.39
N ASP A 519 -21.22 5.15 -18.63
CA ASP A 519 -20.79 4.72 -19.96
C ASP A 519 -21.81 3.77 -20.64
N TYR A 520 -23.02 3.67 -20.09
CA TYR A 520 -24.09 2.76 -20.55
C TYR A 520 -23.65 1.29 -20.60
N LEU A 521 -22.66 0.88 -19.80
CA LEU A 521 -22.25 -0.51 -19.69
C LEU A 521 -23.17 -1.25 -18.72
N CYS A 522 -23.49 -2.51 -19.04
CA CYS A 522 -24.17 -3.41 -18.11
C CYS A 522 -23.16 -4.16 -17.22
N PRO A 523 -23.61 -4.84 -16.15
CA PRO A 523 -22.75 -5.69 -15.32
C PRO A 523 -21.94 -6.72 -16.11
N LEU A 524 -22.51 -7.28 -17.19
CA LEU A 524 -21.79 -8.23 -18.04
C LEU A 524 -20.61 -7.55 -18.76
N GLY A 525 -20.81 -6.31 -19.22
CA GLY A 525 -19.80 -5.52 -19.92
C GLY A 525 -18.64 -5.09 -19.02
N ILE A 526 -18.93 -4.60 -17.81
CA ILE A 526 -17.89 -4.17 -16.86
C ILE A 526 -17.00 -5.36 -16.42
N ILE A 527 -17.57 -6.56 -16.28
CA ILE A 527 -16.82 -7.78 -15.96
C ILE A 527 -15.82 -8.12 -17.07
N ILE A 528 -16.21 -7.95 -18.34
CA ILE A 528 -15.34 -8.24 -19.50
C ILE A 528 -14.10 -7.33 -19.54
N ILE A 529 -14.27 -6.05 -19.22
CA ILE A 529 -13.19 -5.06 -19.26
C ILE A 529 -12.46 -4.88 -17.92
N SER A 530 -12.86 -5.61 -16.89
CA SER A 530 -12.19 -5.60 -15.60
C SER A 530 -10.77 -6.18 -15.69
N ASP A 531 -9.91 -5.80 -14.75
CA ASP A 531 -8.53 -6.30 -14.66
C ASP A 531 -8.44 -7.68 -13.95
N MET A 532 -9.57 -8.42 -13.90
CA MET A 532 -9.62 -9.73 -13.26
C MET A 532 -9.00 -10.82 -14.16
N PRO A 533 -8.49 -11.92 -13.56
CA PRO A 533 -8.03 -13.06 -14.34
C PRO A 533 -9.09 -13.60 -15.30
N LYS A 534 -8.70 -13.96 -16.53
CA LYS A 534 -9.64 -14.34 -17.60
C LYS A 534 -10.47 -15.58 -17.28
N ASP A 535 -9.93 -16.50 -16.49
CA ASP A 535 -10.64 -17.67 -15.97
C ASP A 535 -11.77 -17.27 -15.00
N ILE A 536 -11.51 -16.29 -14.13
CA ILE A 536 -12.51 -15.70 -13.23
C ILE A 536 -13.58 -14.94 -14.01
N ILE A 537 -13.18 -14.14 -15.02
CA ILE A 537 -14.13 -13.47 -15.92
C ILE A 537 -15.04 -14.50 -16.59
N CYS A 538 -14.47 -15.59 -17.15
CA CYS A 538 -15.27 -16.65 -17.76
C CYS A 538 -16.22 -17.32 -16.76
N GLU A 539 -15.77 -17.55 -15.53
CA GLU A 539 -16.62 -18.08 -14.46
C GLU A 539 -17.80 -17.15 -14.17
N PHE A 540 -17.55 -15.87 -13.93
CA PHE A 540 -18.59 -14.90 -13.63
C PHE A 540 -19.58 -14.71 -14.77
N LEU A 541 -19.11 -14.64 -16.02
CA LEU A 541 -20.00 -14.60 -17.19
C LEU A 541 -20.94 -15.80 -17.23
N GLN A 542 -20.43 -17.02 -17.00
CA GLN A 542 -21.28 -18.22 -16.95
C GLN A 542 -22.31 -18.15 -15.83
N MET A 543 -21.91 -17.71 -14.64
CA MET A 543 -22.81 -17.60 -13.49
C MET A 543 -23.90 -16.56 -13.75
N MET A 544 -23.54 -15.38 -14.25
CA MET A 544 -24.48 -14.30 -14.57
C MET A 544 -25.50 -14.72 -15.63
N ILE A 545 -25.06 -15.34 -16.73
CA ILE A 545 -25.96 -15.80 -17.79
C ILE A 545 -26.91 -16.88 -17.26
N LYS A 546 -26.41 -17.82 -16.44
CA LYS A 546 -27.26 -18.84 -15.79
C LYS A 546 -28.29 -18.24 -14.83
N ASN A 547 -27.95 -17.12 -14.20
CA ASN A 547 -28.82 -16.38 -13.28
C ASN A 547 -29.71 -15.35 -13.99
N GLY A 548 -29.77 -15.36 -15.32
CA GLY A 548 -30.73 -14.57 -16.10
C GLY A 548 -30.19 -13.26 -16.67
N ALA A 549 -28.87 -13.03 -16.65
CA ALA A 549 -28.26 -11.92 -17.38
C ALA A 549 -28.48 -12.11 -18.89
N ASP A 550 -28.94 -11.04 -19.55
CA ASP A 550 -29.09 -11.03 -21.01
C ASP A 550 -27.72 -10.96 -21.68
N ILE A 551 -27.43 -11.95 -22.54
CA ILE A 551 -26.20 -12.00 -23.34
C ILE A 551 -26.18 -10.93 -24.44
N ASN A 552 -27.36 -10.44 -24.85
CA ASN A 552 -27.56 -9.43 -25.87
C ASN A 552 -28.31 -8.21 -25.28
N PRO A 553 -27.72 -7.52 -24.28
CA PRO A 553 -28.40 -6.43 -23.59
C PRO A 553 -28.73 -5.30 -24.56
N CYS A 554 -29.92 -4.71 -24.41
CA CYS A 554 -30.34 -3.56 -25.21
C CYS A 554 -29.88 -2.23 -24.59
N ARG A 555 -29.70 -1.21 -25.45
CA ARG A 555 -29.28 0.15 -25.05
C ARG A 555 -27.99 0.18 -24.25
N VAL A 556 -26.99 -0.48 -24.78
CA VAL A 556 -25.60 -0.43 -24.30
C VAL A 556 -24.77 0.33 -25.31
N SER A 557 -23.81 1.13 -24.85
CA SER A 557 -22.87 1.84 -25.73
C SER A 557 -22.05 0.88 -26.59
N ARG A 558 -21.72 -0.29 -26.02
CA ARG A 558 -20.98 -1.38 -26.67
C ARG A 558 -21.54 -2.72 -26.23
N THR A 559 -21.68 -3.65 -27.18
CA THR A 559 -22.12 -5.01 -26.86
C THR A 559 -21.04 -5.77 -26.09
N PRO A 560 -21.40 -6.82 -25.33
CA PRO A 560 -20.42 -7.67 -24.66
C PRO A 560 -19.35 -8.23 -25.60
N LEU A 561 -19.75 -8.61 -26.82
CA LEU A 561 -18.82 -9.09 -27.83
C LEU A 561 -17.87 -7.99 -28.29
N GLU A 562 -18.37 -6.79 -28.54
CA GLU A 562 -17.55 -5.65 -28.93
C GLU A 562 -16.48 -5.33 -27.88
N LEU A 563 -16.83 -5.36 -26.59
CA LEU A 563 -15.90 -5.15 -25.48
C LEU A 563 -14.82 -6.25 -25.43
N ALA A 564 -15.23 -7.52 -25.55
CA ALA A 564 -14.30 -8.66 -25.55
C ALA A 564 -13.34 -8.64 -26.76
N VAL A 565 -13.78 -8.09 -27.88
CA VAL A 565 -12.96 -7.97 -29.09
C VAL A 565 -11.96 -6.82 -28.98
N MET A 566 -12.23 -5.76 -28.24
CA MET A 566 -11.34 -4.58 -28.15
C MET A 566 -10.12 -4.75 -27.24
N ASP A 567 -10.19 -5.62 -26.24
CA ASP A 567 -9.11 -5.77 -25.25
C ASP A 567 -7.92 -6.62 -25.77
N ASP A 568 -6.72 -6.10 -25.53
CA ASP A 568 -5.42 -6.51 -26.05
C ASP A 568 -4.79 -7.69 -25.29
N THR A 569 -5.36 -8.11 -24.16
CA THR A 569 -4.79 -9.10 -23.22
C THR A 569 -5.10 -10.58 -23.50
N GLY A 570 -5.82 -10.90 -24.59
CA GLY A 570 -6.00 -12.30 -25.04
C GLY A 570 -7.39 -12.94 -24.80
N ASN A 571 -8.44 -12.25 -25.21
CA ASN A 571 -9.86 -12.62 -25.00
C ASN A 571 -10.43 -13.82 -25.77
N PHE A 572 -9.62 -14.71 -26.37
CA PHE A 572 -10.18 -15.83 -27.15
C PHE A 572 -11.17 -16.69 -26.32
N SER A 573 -10.83 -16.98 -25.06
CA SER A 573 -11.70 -17.75 -24.16
C SER A 573 -13.01 -17.03 -23.85
N VAL A 574 -12.97 -15.71 -23.64
CA VAL A 574 -14.16 -14.88 -23.37
C VAL A 574 -15.03 -14.79 -24.62
N VAL A 575 -14.46 -14.49 -25.79
CA VAL A 575 -15.21 -14.45 -27.06
C VAL A 575 -15.83 -15.82 -27.36
N LYS A 576 -15.07 -16.90 -27.19
CA LYS A 576 -15.59 -18.25 -27.36
C LYS A 576 -16.77 -18.53 -26.43
N LEU A 577 -16.66 -18.16 -25.17
CA LEU A 577 -17.75 -18.31 -24.22
C LEU A 577 -19.00 -17.53 -24.66
N LEU A 578 -18.88 -16.26 -25.03
CA LEU A 578 -20.01 -15.45 -25.49
C LEU A 578 -20.70 -16.08 -26.72
N VAL A 579 -19.92 -16.59 -27.67
CA VAL A 579 -20.42 -17.30 -28.86
C VAL A 579 -21.14 -18.59 -28.48
N ASP A 580 -20.55 -19.40 -27.59
CA ASP A 580 -21.15 -20.66 -27.11
C ASP A 580 -22.51 -20.42 -26.40
N TYR A 581 -22.70 -19.25 -25.77
CA TYR A 581 -23.96 -18.83 -25.15
C TYR A 581 -24.91 -18.06 -26.09
N GLY A 582 -24.57 -17.91 -27.37
CA GLY A 582 -25.46 -17.33 -28.39
C GLY A 582 -25.49 -15.80 -28.45
N VAL A 583 -24.36 -15.15 -28.20
CA VAL A 583 -24.21 -13.71 -28.49
C VAL A 583 -24.48 -13.42 -29.97
N ASP A 584 -25.18 -12.33 -30.26
CA ASP A 584 -25.35 -11.87 -31.63
C ASP A 584 -24.02 -11.28 -32.15
N VAL A 585 -23.37 -12.04 -33.03
CA VAL A 585 -22.05 -11.72 -33.57
C VAL A 585 -22.02 -10.50 -34.48
N ASN A 586 -23.18 -9.99 -34.89
CA ASN A 586 -23.31 -8.79 -35.71
C ASN A 586 -23.98 -7.62 -34.98
N ALA A 587 -24.35 -7.80 -33.71
CA ALA A 587 -24.94 -6.71 -32.92
C ALA A 587 -23.90 -5.63 -32.63
N ILE A 588 -24.34 -4.38 -32.81
CA ILE A 588 -23.57 -3.18 -32.50
C ILE A 588 -24.25 -2.43 -31.36
N GLY A 589 -23.45 -1.82 -30.50
CA GLY A 589 -23.95 -0.93 -29.45
C GLY A 589 -24.67 0.29 -30.02
N ASP A 590 -25.48 0.94 -29.17
CA ASP A 590 -26.10 2.22 -29.51
C ASP A 590 -25.01 3.30 -29.60
N ALA A 591 -25.08 4.17 -30.62
CA ALA A 591 -24.14 5.27 -30.78
C ALA A 591 -24.18 6.19 -29.56
N ASP A 592 -23.05 6.32 -28.87
CA ASP A 592 -22.91 7.20 -27.72
C ASP A 592 -22.91 8.67 -28.20
N PRO A 593 -23.82 9.54 -27.71
CA PRO A 593 -23.75 10.97 -27.98
C PRO A 593 -22.46 11.66 -27.46
N GLY A 594 -21.64 10.98 -26.63
CA GLY A 594 -20.37 11.47 -26.09
C GLY A 594 -19.09 11.08 -26.86
N ASP A 595 -19.16 10.14 -27.82
CA ASP A 595 -17.98 9.61 -28.53
C ASP A 595 -17.30 10.67 -29.45
N ASP A 596 -17.94 11.81 -29.70
CA ASP A 596 -17.39 12.94 -30.47
C ASP A 596 -16.28 13.71 -29.72
N PHE A 597 -16.10 13.53 -28.39
CA PHE A 597 -15.23 14.40 -27.58
C PHE A 597 -14.11 13.71 -26.78
N ILE A 598 -14.11 12.39 -26.59
CA ILE A 598 -13.23 11.75 -25.58
C ILE A 598 -11.93 11.16 -26.17
N TYR A 599 -11.88 10.84 -27.47
CA TYR A 599 -10.63 10.43 -28.14
C TYR A 599 -9.91 11.58 -28.88
N GLY A 600 -9.89 12.77 -28.27
CA GLY A 600 -9.09 13.91 -28.71
C GLY A 600 -7.60 13.81 -28.39
N GLY A 601 -6.98 12.64 -28.61
CA GLY A 601 -5.52 12.52 -28.76
C GLY A 601 -5.16 12.74 -30.23
N PRO A 602 -3.96 13.27 -30.58
CA PRO A 602 -3.64 13.70 -31.94
C PRO A 602 -3.53 12.58 -32.99
N ASP A 603 -3.84 11.32 -32.65
CA ASP A 603 -3.74 10.19 -33.57
C ASP A 603 -5.08 9.45 -33.70
N ASP A 604 -5.84 9.82 -34.74
CA ASP A 604 -6.59 8.93 -35.64
C ASP A 604 -7.69 7.97 -35.09
N TYR A 605 -8.35 8.31 -33.98
CA TYR A 605 -9.55 7.57 -33.49
C TYR A 605 -10.89 8.10 -34.05
N SER A 606 -10.88 9.00 -35.03
CA SER A 606 -12.08 9.68 -35.56
C SER A 606 -12.89 8.88 -36.58
N THR A 607 -12.65 7.57 -36.73
CA THR A 607 -13.48 6.73 -37.61
C THR A 607 -14.60 6.08 -36.79
N PRO A 608 -15.88 6.37 -37.08
CA PRO A 608 -16.99 5.63 -36.50
C PRO A 608 -16.80 4.14 -36.77
N LEU A 609 -16.59 3.34 -35.72
CA LEU A 609 -16.39 1.90 -35.85
C LEU A 609 -17.78 1.25 -35.99
N GLU A 610 -18.39 1.37 -37.17
CA GLU A 610 -19.76 0.92 -37.48
C GLU A 610 -19.96 -0.61 -37.51
N SER A 611 -18.92 -1.40 -37.19
CA SER A 611 -18.99 -2.86 -37.25
C SER A 611 -17.96 -3.56 -36.37
N VAL A 612 -18.23 -4.84 -36.05
CA VAL A 612 -17.27 -5.75 -35.39
C VAL A 612 -15.97 -5.89 -36.20
N GLU A 613 -16.04 -5.81 -37.53
CA GLU A 613 -14.87 -5.80 -38.42
C GLU A 613 -13.96 -4.59 -38.16
N SER A 614 -14.54 -3.39 -38.09
CA SER A 614 -13.79 -2.15 -37.80
C SER A 614 -13.06 -2.23 -36.46
N ARG A 615 -13.68 -2.85 -35.44
CA ARG A 615 -13.08 -3.04 -34.11
C ARG A 615 -11.95 -4.07 -34.10
N LEU A 616 -12.09 -5.17 -34.85
CA LEU A 616 -11.01 -6.14 -35.06
C LEU A 616 -9.79 -5.51 -35.74
N LEU A 617 -10.01 -4.57 -36.67
CA LEU A 617 -8.94 -3.82 -37.33
C LEU A 617 -8.19 -2.90 -36.35
N VAL A 618 -8.91 -2.22 -35.44
CA VAL A 618 -8.29 -1.43 -34.36
C VAL A 618 -7.45 -2.33 -33.46
N ARG A 619 -7.99 -3.47 -33.00
CA ARG A 619 -7.21 -4.44 -32.21
C ARG A 619 -5.95 -4.90 -32.93
N ARG A 620 -6.00 -5.15 -34.25
CA ARG A 620 -4.83 -5.55 -35.03
C ARG A 620 -3.71 -4.51 -34.98
N ARG A 621 -4.05 -3.21 -35.00
CA ARG A 621 -3.04 -2.12 -34.93
C ARG A 621 -2.23 -2.14 -33.62
N TYR A 622 -2.82 -2.60 -32.52
CA TYR A 622 -2.23 -2.52 -31.18
C TYR A 622 -1.85 -3.89 -30.58
N SER A 623 -2.30 -5.00 -31.15
CA SER A 623 -2.03 -6.35 -30.63
C SER A 623 -0.60 -6.80 -30.91
N LYS A 624 0.07 -7.33 -29.87
CA LYS A 624 1.39 -7.98 -29.99
C LYS A 624 1.33 -9.45 -30.46
N SER A 625 0.14 -10.05 -30.61
CA SER A 625 -0.06 -11.48 -30.93
C SER A 625 -1.06 -11.68 -32.07
N GLU A 626 -0.55 -11.98 -33.27
CA GLU A 626 -1.37 -12.24 -34.46
C GLU A 626 -2.19 -13.54 -34.36
N GLU A 627 -1.63 -14.60 -33.75
CA GLU A 627 -2.24 -15.94 -33.65
C GLU A 627 -3.56 -15.93 -32.84
N GLY A 628 -3.66 -15.08 -31.82
CA GLY A 628 -4.89 -14.94 -31.03
C GLY A 628 -6.03 -14.26 -31.80
N LEU A 629 -5.71 -13.30 -32.66
CA LEU A 629 -6.68 -12.57 -33.47
C LEU A 629 -7.25 -13.44 -34.60
N GLU A 630 -6.40 -14.21 -35.28
CA GLU A 630 -6.82 -15.14 -36.33
C GLU A 630 -7.85 -16.15 -35.83
N ARG A 631 -7.60 -16.74 -34.66
CA ARG A 631 -8.53 -17.68 -34.03
C ARG A 631 -9.89 -17.05 -33.69
N VAL A 632 -9.89 -15.80 -33.22
CA VAL A 632 -11.14 -15.06 -32.95
C VAL A 632 -11.90 -14.81 -34.24
N VAL A 633 -11.20 -14.38 -35.30
CA VAL A 633 -11.81 -14.12 -36.62
C VAL A 633 -12.41 -15.38 -37.21
N GLU A 634 -11.69 -16.51 -37.18
CA GLU A 634 -12.19 -17.80 -37.67
C GLU A 634 -13.44 -18.24 -36.90
N LEU A 635 -13.41 -18.11 -35.58
CA LEU A 635 -14.54 -18.44 -34.72
C LEU A 635 -15.77 -17.59 -35.09
N LEU A 636 -15.62 -16.27 -35.21
CA LEU A 636 -16.72 -15.36 -35.55
C LEU A 636 -17.28 -15.62 -36.96
N LYS A 637 -16.41 -15.84 -37.96
CA LYS A 637 -16.84 -16.22 -39.32
C LYS A 637 -17.63 -17.52 -39.33
N SER A 638 -17.20 -18.53 -38.56
CA SER A 638 -17.91 -19.80 -38.46
C SER A 638 -19.31 -19.69 -37.84
N HIS A 639 -19.58 -18.58 -37.13
CA HIS A 639 -20.88 -18.28 -36.50
C HIS A 639 -21.64 -17.16 -37.22
N GLY A 640 -21.26 -16.81 -38.47
CA GLY A 640 -22.02 -15.89 -39.31
C GLY A 640 -21.71 -14.41 -39.09
N ALA A 641 -20.57 -14.07 -38.50
CA ALA A 641 -20.12 -12.69 -38.43
C ALA A 641 -19.78 -12.15 -39.83
N THR A 642 -20.30 -10.96 -40.13
CA THR A 642 -20.02 -10.24 -41.38
C THR A 642 -18.66 -9.56 -41.24
N ILE A 643 -17.59 -10.29 -41.54
CA ILE A 643 -16.22 -9.80 -41.54
C ILE A 643 -15.72 -9.86 -42.98
N GLY A 644 -15.54 -8.70 -43.61
CA GLY A 644 -15.00 -8.55 -44.96
C GLY A 644 -13.61 -9.15 -45.17
N GLU A 645 -13.13 -9.11 -46.41
CA GLU A 645 -11.84 -9.67 -46.84
C GLU A 645 -10.62 -8.80 -46.43
N ILE A 646 -10.84 -7.69 -45.71
CA ILE A 646 -9.87 -6.60 -45.48
C ILE A 646 -8.75 -6.99 -44.48
N ILE A 647 -8.85 -8.15 -43.82
CA ILE A 647 -7.74 -8.66 -42.97
C ILE A 647 -6.46 -8.93 -43.80
N ASN A 648 -6.50 -8.89 -45.14
CA ASN A 648 -5.29 -9.00 -45.97
C ASN A 648 -4.65 -7.67 -46.44
N GLU A 649 -5.24 -6.48 -46.19
CA GLU A 649 -4.81 -5.24 -46.87
C GLU A 649 -4.24 -4.09 -45.99
N LEU A 650 -3.85 -4.35 -44.74
CA LEU A 650 -3.07 -3.38 -43.95
C LEU A 650 -1.70 -3.97 -43.62
N SER A 651 -0.82 -3.96 -44.64
CA SER A 651 0.62 -4.21 -44.57
C SER A 651 1.41 -2.92 -44.52
#